data_AF-A0A553PHV6-F1
#
_entry.id   AF-A0A553PHV6-F1
#
_cell.length_a   1.000
_cell.length_b   1.000
_cell.length_c   1.000
_cell.angle_alpha   90.00
_cell.angle_beta   90.00
_cell.angle_gamma   90.00
#
_symmetry.space_group_name_H-M   'P 1'
#
loop_
_entity.id
_entity.type
_entity.pdbx_description
1 polymer ?
#
loop_
_entity_poly.entity_id
_entity_poly.type
_entity_poly.pdbx_seq_one_letter_code
_entity_poly.pdbx_strand_id
1 'polypeptide(L)'
;MGPKVFLQRSNSEVKFDNILSLCDKYAKNSGVDRKTKCVVPDDSLPESSSPSHCPSLGIILLQISENLARYQEQIAHIRGFAHLYDSKTGVKTNGYRSFLNVAARFAQHLTEPLLKLNSKGPQRATESDLMEMSHHDKCLRTLIQINGFLMEMHELSEDGEIFPTQPDIRSPKVEALSRKIAEVDTSCFYGKGAAFHFKGDSIRIVQPLLLAMASLGDVFSGSFLSLFRKVTNTMFGIRYTLDSDLLAARVLENAKDMPVEFVKTFYNMPELELIPSRRKRSPGIKANYVIEIPPEPMAVMNTQGAAFQVPVPKSHLGPGKAVQVRLISPFRSEGMIGKCSNCVPNVWPGVDYSLAPEAPFPRAVEEVLFAYCWMRNNFKLLGTTGRKVIIGGDSAGGNLSVGLILQCIQLSLPKPDHLVAFYPSLLCQMYPSPSRLICLLDPLVMFPCLLRCLNCYADPNYMSTCPRTFVQELESCQNYTDPLLSPLLTSPELLSLFPPTSLFSSDIDPCLDETVSFSNKLMTAGIKVTLEVLSGLPHGFLSLTGIQSIMAGAKTLWLGVCILFTLVLICSSYDGDEPDETGCPVVFQKLCTCKRQKYHYWKDPEEIIFMVNCTNTNFKDTSMLDTLPDGIQALIFTGNDIPVLHWNVFGVWNDHRDLEIVDMSNNKIQEIKGKAYHQVSYVKRLLLNHNDLIVSGRRFHGRILTNFVRLEELHLTNAFSETIDTKWYLKDLKNIFLASNLEHLKTLHLEQNEIWSITDDDMFCAFPSLTNLHLGDNQLQDIEFSLDCLQKLRYLDLQYNKIRRLTDATLNKLDKVLKSDSEDRAVHLKGNPFHCDCHLKNFQHWLLSTHTTLFHKDEIRCFDGYPERNAGRRVTNAEISECSPTHNSLTNVLLSILILVMIGLGLLIVYYHRQRIHSSFKPLVVSFQKSMQYRTIDKEEEPPTEVNV
;
A
#
# COMPACT_ATOMS: atom_id res chain seq x y z
N MET A 1 -12.79 -46.40 -8.33
CA MET A 1 -11.44 -46.58 -7.73
C MET A 1 -11.15 -45.38 -6.84
N GLY A 2 -10.44 -45.55 -5.72
CA GLY A 2 -10.29 -44.48 -4.71
C GLY A 2 -9.16 -43.48 -5.01
N PRO A 3 -9.24 -42.24 -4.48
CA PRO A 3 -8.30 -41.16 -4.83
C PRO A 3 -6.85 -41.40 -4.40
N LYS A 4 -6.59 -42.32 -3.45
CA LYS A 4 -5.24 -42.61 -2.95
C LYS A 4 -4.29 -43.29 -3.95
N VAL A 5 -4.78 -43.76 -5.11
CA VAL A 5 -3.95 -44.46 -6.11
C VAL A 5 -3.20 -43.49 -7.05
N PHE A 6 -3.63 -42.23 -7.17
CA PHE A 6 -3.07 -41.28 -8.14
C PHE A 6 -1.75 -40.59 -7.71
N LEU A 7 -1.35 -40.67 -6.44
CA LEU A 7 -0.36 -39.75 -5.85
C LEU A 7 0.84 -40.43 -5.17
N GLN A 8 1.28 -41.60 -5.67
CA GLN A 8 2.54 -42.22 -5.25
C GLN A 8 3.38 -42.76 -6.41
N ARG A 9 4.16 -41.88 -7.04
CA ARG A 9 5.48 -42.19 -7.63
C ARG A 9 6.30 -40.92 -7.83
N SER A 10 7.51 -40.91 -7.28
CA SER A 10 8.59 -40.05 -7.78
C SER A 10 9.05 -40.57 -9.15
N ASN A 11 9.44 -39.66 -10.04
CA ASN A 11 9.87 -39.96 -11.42
C ASN A 11 8.84 -40.65 -12.33
N SER A 12 7.81 -39.90 -12.76
CA SER A 12 7.12 -40.15 -14.04
C SER A 12 6.42 -38.87 -14.53
N GLU A 13 6.35 -38.69 -15.85
CA GLU A 13 5.76 -37.56 -16.60
C GLU A 13 4.59 -36.81 -15.93
N VAL A 14 4.61 -35.47 -16.02
CA VAL A 14 3.43 -34.63 -15.78
C VAL A 14 2.45 -34.82 -16.95
N LYS A 15 1.52 -35.76 -16.81
CA LYS A 15 0.49 -36.06 -17.82
C LYS A 15 -0.76 -35.22 -17.58
N PHE A 16 -0.85 -34.10 -18.30
CA PHE A 16 -2.06 -33.27 -18.33
C PHE A 16 -3.21 -33.94 -19.10
N ASP A 17 -2.95 -35.02 -19.84
CA ASP A 17 -3.91 -35.83 -20.62
C ASP A 17 -5.22 -36.15 -19.87
N ASN A 18 -5.11 -36.50 -18.56
CA ASN A 18 -6.27 -36.78 -17.71
C ASN A 18 -7.10 -35.52 -17.41
N ILE A 19 -6.45 -34.37 -17.29
CA ILE A 19 -7.06 -33.06 -17.02
C ILE A 19 -7.75 -32.55 -18.29
N LEU A 20 -7.06 -32.64 -19.44
CA LEU A 20 -7.64 -32.37 -20.76
C LEU A 20 -8.92 -33.20 -20.98
N SER A 21 -8.87 -34.50 -20.68
CA SER A 21 -10.03 -35.39 -20.78
C SER A 21 -11.19 -34.99 -19.85
N LEU A 22 -10.90 -34.49 -18.64
CA LEU A 22 -11.92 -33.99 -17.70
C LEU A 22 -12.55 -32.67 -18.15
N CYS A 23 -11.78 -31.76 -18.76
CA CYS A 23 -12.28 -30.50 -19.32
C CYS A 23 -13.17 -30.76 -20.55
N ASP A 24 -12.66 -31.49 -21.55
CA ASP A 24 -13.39 -31.80 -22.78
C ASP A 24 -14.69 -32.59 -22.51
N LYS A 25 -14.65 -33.54 -21.56
CA LYS A 25 -15.84 -34.28 -21.12
C LYS A 25 -16.89 -33.35 -20.52
N TYR A 26 -16.49 -32.37 -19.70
CA TYR A 26 -17.42 -31.44 -19.07
C TYR A 26 -18.02 -30.46 -20.07
N ALA A 27 -17.20 -29.90 -20.97
CA ALA A 27 -17.67 -29.02 -22.05
C ALA A 27 -18.72 -29.70 -22.93
N LYS A 28 -18.43 -30.94 -23.37
CA LYS A 28 -19.36 -31.77 -24.14
C LYS A 28 -20.66 -32.07 -23.37
N ASN A 29 -20.57 -32.39 -22.08
CA ASN A 29 -21.76 -32.57 -21.23
C ASN A 29 -22.56 -31.28 -21.02
N SER A 30 -21.93 -30.11 -21.21
CA SER A 30 -22.56 -28.78 -21.11
C SER A 30 -23.17 -28.30 -22.42
N GLY A 31 -23.13 -29.11 -23.50
CA GLY A 31 -23.63 -28.73 -24.81
C GLY A 31 -22.74 -27.76 -25.59
N VAL A 32 -21.49 -27.54 -25.16
CA VAL A 32 -20.52 -26.65 -25.82
C VAL A 32 -19.56 -27.49 -26.67
N ASP A 33 -19.34 -27.08 -27.92
CA ASP A 33 -18.37 -27.67 -28.86
C ASP A 33 -17.24 -26.67 -29.16
N ARG A 34 -16.09 -27.16 -29.64
CA ARG A 34 -14.94 -26.33 -30.06
C ARG A 34 -15.22 -25.40 -31.25
N LYS A 35 -16.44 -25.44 -31.80
CA LYS A 35 -16.94 -24.53 -32.85
C LYS A 35 -17.76 -23.35 -32.29
N THR A 36 -18.14 -23.38 -31.01
CA THR A 36 -18.96 -22.33 -30.37
C THR A 36 -18.11 -21.09 -30.09
N LYS A 37 -18.01 -20.20 -31.07
CA LYS A 37 -17.36 -18.89 -30.89
C LYS A 37 -18.23 -17.95 -30.05
N CYS A 38 -17.71 -17.46 -28.94
CA CYS A 38 -18.15 -16.19 -28.38
C CYS A 38 -17.65 -15.05 -29.28
N VAL A 39 -18.52 -14.08 -29.56
CA VAL A 39 -18.11 -12.78 -30.10
C VAL A 39 -17.78 -11.91 -28.90
N VAL A 40 -16.52 -11.50 -28.77
CA VAL A 40 -16.14 -10.41 -27.84
C VAL A 40 -16.58 -9.10 -28.49
N PRO A 41 -17.25 -8.18 -27.77
CA PRO A 41 -17.53 -6.85 -28.30
C PRO A 41 -16.24 -6.12 -28.67
N ASP A 42 -16.28 -5.38 -29.77
CA ASP A 42 -15.26 -4.40 -30.14
C ASP A 42 -15.66 -3.08 -29.47
N ASP A 43 -14.75 -2.43 -28.72
CA ASP A 43 -15.01 -1.23 -27.89
C ASP A 43 -15.32 0.05 -28.70
N SER A 44 -15.74 -0.10 -29.96
CA SER A 44 -15.85 0.95 -30.98
C SER A 44 -17.25 1.16 -31.57
N LEU A 45 -18.30 0.48 -31.05
CA LEU A 45 -19.68 0.59 -31.55
C LEU A 45 -20.73 0.84 -30.43
N PRO A 46 -21.78 1.65 -30.71
CA PRO A 46 -22.68 2.17 -29.67
C PRO A 46 -23.77 1.20 -29.20
N GLU A 47 -24.19 1.37 -27.95
CA GLU A 47 -25.17 0.53 -27.23
C GLU A 47 -26.57 0.54 -27.84
N SER A 48 -26.93 -0.49 -28.62
CA SER A 48 -28.32 -0.73 -29.05
C SER A 48 -28.67 -2.19 -29.36
N SER A 49 -28.13 -3.16 -28.60
CA SER A 49 -28.68 -4.52 -28.54
C SER A 49 -28.48 -5.15 -27.16
N SER A 50 -29.26 -6.19 -26.85
CA SER A 50 -29.35 -6.78 -25.50
C SER A 50 -28.15 -7.67 -25.13
N PRO A 51 -27.76 -7.73 -23.84
CA PRO A 51 -26.55 -8.43 -23.41
C PRO A 51 -26.64 -9.96 -23.53
N SER A 52 -25.92 -10.51 -24.50
CA SER A 52 -25.96 -11.93 -24.88
C SER A 52 -25.02 -12.82 -24.07
N HIS A 53 -25.37 -13.00 -22.78
CA HIS A 53 -24.86 -14.02 -21.84
C HIS A 53 -23.39 -13.91 -21.36
N CYS A 54 -23.20 -14.17 -20.06
CA CYS A 54 -21.88 -14.49 -19.49
C CYS A 54 -21.29 -15.76 -20.11
N PRO A 55 -19.95 -15.91 -20.15
CA PRO A 55 -19.30 -17.14 -20.61
C PRO A 55 -19.73 -18.31 -19.73
N SER A 56 -20.34 -19.34 -20.32
CA SER A 56 -20.72 -20.54 -19.60
C SER A 56 -19.48 -21.29 -19.12
N LEU A 57 -19.62 -22.02 -18.02
CA LEU A 57 -18.54 -22.82 -17.44
C LEU A 57 -17.90 -23.81 -18.43
N GLY A 58 -18.68 -24.32 -19.40
CA GLY A 58 -18.16 -25.17 -20.47
C GLY A 58 -17.18 -24.46 -21.40
N ILE A 59 -17.32 -23.15 -21.61
CA ILE A 59 -16.42 -22.33 -22.44
C ILE A 59 -15.10 -22.09 -21.70
N ILE A 60 -15.15 -21.75 -20.40
CA ILE A 60 -13.95 -21.60 -19.56
C ILE A 60 -13.15 -22.91 -19.54
N LEU A 61 -13.82 -24.06 -19.46
CA LEU A 61 -13.16 -25.36 -19.46
C LEU A 61 -12.56 -25.74 -20.83
N LEU A 62 -13.12 -25.26 -21.95
CA LEU A 62 -12.47 -25.37 -23.27
C LEU A 62 -11.23 -24.48 -23.35
N GLN A 63 -11.29 -23.23 -22.88
CA GLN A 63 -10.10 -22.36 -22.80
C GLN A 63 -8.99 -22.97 -21.95
N ILE A 64 -9.33 -23.55 -20.78
CA ILE A 64 -8.37 -24.30 -19.97
C ILE A 64 -7.80 -25.49 -20.75
N SER A 65 -8.62 -26.25 -21.49
CA SER A 65 -8.15 -27.38 -22.30
C SER A 65 -7.14 -26.96 -23.38
N GLU A 66 -7.43 -25.87 -24.12
CA GLU A 66 -6.55 -25.33 -25.16
C GLU A 66 -5.26 -24.73 -24.59
N ASN A 67 -5.37 -23.94 -23.52
CA ASN A 67 -4.21 -23.37 -22.80
C ASN A 67 -3.33 -24.49 -22.22
N LEU A 68 -3.91 -25.56 -21.68
CA LEU A 68 -3.18 -26.64 -21.02
C LEU A 68 -2.42 -27.51 -22.02
N ALA A 69 -2.94 -27.70 -23.23
CA ALA A 69 -2.21 -28.35 -24.33
C ALA A 69 -0.95 -27.55 -24.72
N ARG A 70 -1.08 -26.21 -24.87
CA ARG A 70 0.06 -25.31 -25.13
C ARG A 70 1.07 -25.33 -23.98
N TYR A 71 0.60 -25.36 -22.73
CA TYR A 71 1.46 -25.45 -21.55
C TYR A 71 2.23 -26.80 -21.49
N GLN A 72 1.56 -27.90 -21.85
CA GLN A 72 2.18 -29.24 -21.93
C GLN A 72 3.30 -29.30 -22.97
N GLU A 73 3.13 -28.63 -24.12
CA GLU A 73 4.17 -28.49 -25.16
C GLU A 73 5.39 -27.70 -24.65
N GLN A 74 5.19 -26.51 -24.07
CA GLN A 74 6.27 -25.72 -23.47
C GLN A 74 7.03 -26.49 -22.38
N ILE A 75 6.31 -27.21 -21.51
CA ILE A 75 6.90 -28.02 -20.44
C ILE A 75 7.64 -29.25 -20.99
N ALA A 76 7.26 -29.77 -22.16
CA ALA A 76 8.04 -30.78 -22.87
C ALA A 76 9.34 -30.19 -23.46
N HIS A 77 9.28 -29.00 -24.05
CA HIS A 77 10.45 -28.31 -24.60
C HIS A 77 11.48 -27.96 -23.51
N ILE A 78 11.04 -27.32 -22.41
CA ILE A 78 11.90 -26.99 -21.25
C ILE A 78 12.53 -28.27 -20.67
N ARG A 79 11.77 -29.37 -20.58
CA ARG A 79 12.31 -30.67 -20.13
C ARG A 79 13.40 -31.23 -21.05
N GLY A 80 13.39 -30.86 -22.34
CA GLY A 80 14.43 -31.21 -23.31
C GLY A 80 15.79 -30.65 -22.90
N PHE A 81 15.88 -29.34 -22.64
CA PHE A 81 17.17 -28.66 -22.37
C PHE A 81 17.52 -28.50 -20.88
N ALA A 82 16.58 -28.58 -19.94
CA ALA A 82 16.81 -28.34 -18.51
C ALA A 82 17.88 -29.24 -17.83
N HIS A 83 18.33 -30.30 -18.50
CA HIS A 83 19.41 -31.16 -18.01
C HIS A 83 20.83 -30.62 -18.30
N LEU A 84 20.97 -29.70 -19.26
CA LEU A 84 22.26 -29.08 -19.62
C LEU A 84 22.79 -28.19 -18.48
N TYR A 85 21.87 -27.59 -17.72
CA TYR A 85 22.15 -26.69 -16.60
C TYR A 85 22.19 -27.39 -15.22
N ASP A 86 22.33 -28.72 -15.16
CA ASP A 86 22.42 -29.45 -13.88
C ASP A 86 23.71 -29.12 -13.08
N SER A 87 23.63 -29.13 -11.75
CA SER A 87 24.81 -28.91 -10.91
C SER A 87 25.87 -30.00 -11.13
N LYS A 88 27.12 -29.57 -11.31
CA LYS A 88 28.31 -30.42 -11.46
C LYS A 88 28.63 -31.22 -10.18
N THR A 89 27.88 -30.99 -9.08
CA THR A 89 27.94 -31.77 -7.83
C THR A 89 27.31 -33.17 -7.94
N GLY A 90 26.59 -33.44 -9.04
CA GLY A 90 25.77 -34.65 -9.21
C GLY A 90 24.32 -34.49 -8.74
N VAL A 91 23.98 -33.37 -8.09
CA VAL A 91 22.59 -33.02 -7.74
C VAL A 91 21.90 -32.47 -9.00
N LYS A 92 20.88 -33.17 -9.49
CA LYS A 92 20.11 -32.76 -10.68
C LYS A 92 19.12 -31.64 -10.34
N THR A 93 19.61 -30.40 -10.29
CA THR A 93 18.89 -29.21 -9.84
C THR A 93 19.33 -27.96 -10.58
N ASN A 94 18.34 -27.09 -10.87
CA ASN A 94 18.44 -25.73 -11.42
C ASN A 94 17.02 -25.12 -11.52
N GLY A 95 16.90 -23.81 -11.77
CA GLY A 95 15.61 -23.13 -11.87
C GLY A 95 14.71 -23.60 -13.03
N TYR A 96 15.25 -24.14 -14.12
CA TYR A 96 14.40 -24.78 -15.14
C TYR A 96 13.71 -26.03 -14.58
N ARG A 97 14.41 -26.84 -13.77
CA ARG A 97 13.80 -27.95 -13.02
C ARG A 97 12.82 -27.47 -11.96
N SER A 98 13.07 -26.32 -11.32
CA SER A 98 12.09 -25.69 -10.43
C SER A 98 10.76 -25.44 -11.16
N PHE A 99 10.79 -24.90 -12.38
CA PHE A 99 9.56 -24.70 -13.15
C PHE A 99 8.89 -25.99 -13.66
N LEU A 100 9.65 -27.06 -13.92
CA LEU A 100 9.07 -28.39 -14.11
C LEU A 100 8.35 -28.91 -12.84
N ASN A 101 8.86 -28.59 -11.65
CA ASN A 101 8.20 -28.88 -10.38
C ASN A 101 6.95 -27.99 -10.18
N VAL A 102 7.02 -26.69 -10.48
CA VAL A 102 5.85 -25.77 -10.44
C VAL A 102 4.74 -26.27 -11.37
N ALA A 103 5.06 -26.73 -12.58
CA ALA A 103 4.08 -27.31 -13.50
C ALA A 103 3.41 -28.57 -12.94
N ALA A 104 4.19 -29.46 -12.29
CA ALA A 104 3.66 -30.65 -11.63
C ALA A 104 2.74 -30.30 -10.44
N ARG A 105 3.02 -29.19 -9.73
CA ARG A 105 2.18 -28.66 -8.65
C ARG A 105 0.89 -28.02 -9.18
N PHE A 106 0.97 -27.26 -10.26
CA PHE A 106 -0.21 -26.67 -10.89
C PHE A 106 -1.18 -27.76 -11.37
N ALA A 107 -0.66 -28.84 -11.96
CA ALA A 107 -1.46 -30.02 -12.32
C ALA A 107 -2.22 -30.61 -11.11
N GLN A 108 -1.57 -30.71 -9.94
CA GLN A 108 -2.19 -31.20 -8.70
C GLN A 108 -3.27 -30.22 -8.22
N HIS A 109 -2.96 -28.92 -8.17
CA HIS A 109 -3.87 -27.86 -7.71
C HIS A 109 -5.16 -27.80 -8.55
N LEU A 110 -5.05 -27.88 -9.88
CA LEU A 110 -6.17 -27.88 -10.83
C LEU A 110 -7.00 -29.18 -10.81
N THR A 111 -6.40 -30.32 -10.43
CA THR A 111 -7.08 -31.64 -10.51
C THR A 111 -8.23 -31.78 -9.50
N GLU A 112 -8.05 -31.37 -8.24
CA GLU A 112 -9.08 -31.57 -7.21
C GLU A 112 -10.38 -30.78 -7.47
N PRO A 113 -10.33 -29.48 -7.84
CA PRO A 113 -11.51 -28.72 -8.26
C PRO A 113 -12.20 -29.33 -9.48
N LEU A 114 -11.46 -29.74 -10.52
CA LEU A 114 -12.04 -30.32 -11.74
C LEU A 114 -12.73 -31.68 -11.51
N LEU A 115 -12.22 -32.50 -10.59
CA LEU A 115 -12.87 -33.76 -10.19
C LEU A 115 -14.16 -33.50 -9.40
N LYS A 116 -14.14 -32.56 -8.45
CA LYS A 116 -15.31 -32.07 -7.70
C LYS A 116 -16.37 -31.49 -8.65
N LEU A 117 -15.95 -30.74 -9.66
CA LEU A 117 -16.83 -30.14 -10.65
C LEU A 117 -17.45 -31.20 -11.60
N ASN A 118 -16.64 -32.12 -12.11
CA ASN A 118 -17.11 -33.25 -12.92
C ASN A 118 -18.08 -34.18 -12.15
N SER A 119 -18.00 -34.26 -10.81
CA SER A 119 -18.95 -35.04 -10.01
C SER A 119 -20.26 -34.31 -9.72
N LYS A 120 -20.27 -32.97 -9.67
CA LYS A 120 -21.49 -32.14 -9.65
C LYS A 120 -22.26 -32.24 -10.97
N GLY A 121 -21.55 -32.11 -12.09
CA GLY A 121 -22.13 -32.00 -13.44
C GLY A 121 -22.70 -30.60 -13.76
N PRO A 122 -22.98 -30.28 -15.05
CA PRO A 122 -23.31 -28.92 -15.50
C PRO A 122 -24.54 -28.29 -14.83
N GLN A 123 -25.58 -29.08 -14.58
CA GLN A 123 -26.83 -28.63 -13.95
C GLN A 123 -26.70 -28.28 -12.45
N ARG A 124 -25.54 -28.51 -11.83
CA ARG A 124 -25.27 -28.27 -10.40
C ARG A 124 -23.98 -27.47 -10.16
N ALA A 125 -23.46 -26.83 -11.20
CA ALA A 125 -22.41 -25.84 -11.06
C ALA A 125 -22.94 -24.59 -10.34
N THR A 126 -22.14 -23.99 -9.48
CA THR A 126 -22.43 -22.71 -8.84
C THR A 126 -21.54 -21.61 -9.42
N GLU A 127 -21.90 -20.35 -9.18
CA GLU A 127 -21.06 -19.19 -9.51
C GLU A 127 -19.67 -19.28 -8.84
N SER A 128 -19.60 -19.85 -7.64
CA SER A 128 -18.32 -20.14 -6.97
C SER A 128 -17.45 -21.13 -7.75
N ASP A 129 -18.03 -22.14 -8.42
CA ASP A 129 -17.25 -23.03 -9.31
C ASP A 129 -16.76 -22.29 -10.58
N LEU A 130 -17.57 -21.34 -11.11
CA LEU A 130 -17.20 -20.48 -12.24
C LEU A 130 -16.00 -19.58 -11.88
N MET A 131 -16.06 -18.92 -10.72
CA MET A 131 -14.97 -18.10 -10.19
C MET A 131 -13.71 -18.94 -9.88
N GLU A 132 -13.89 -20.16 -9.35
CA GLU A 132 -12.79 -21.12 -9.08
C GLU A 132 -12.08 -21.50 -10.40
N MET A 133 -12.82 -21.79 -11.48
CA MET A 133 -12.22 -22.13 -12.78
C MET A 133 -11.63 -20.93 -13.53
N SER A 134 -12.28 -19.75 -13.49
CA SER A 134 -11.75 -18.51 -14.08
C SER A 134 -10.40 -18.12 -13.47
N HIS A 135 -10.25 -18.29 -12.14
CA HIS A 135 -8.99 -18.09 -11.44
C HIS A 135 -7.89 -19.06 -11.93
N HIS A 136 -8.22 -20.35 -12.11
CA HIS A 136 -7.26 -21.33 -12.63
C HIS A 136 -6.81 -21.03 -14.07
N ASP A 137 -7.70 -20.57 -14.94
CA ASP A 137 -7.31 -20.15 -16.30
C ASP A 137 -6.43 -18.89 -16.28
N LYS A 138 -6.65 -17.96 -15.33
CA LYS A 138 -5.73 -16.83 -15.11
C LYS A 138 -4.32 -17.33 -14.71
N CYS A 139 -4.22 -18.20 -13.70
CA CYS A 139 -2.95 -18.83 -13.31
C CYS A 139 -2.25 -19.53 -14.49
N LEU A 140 -3.00 -20.33 -15.27
CA LEU A 140 -2.45 -21.08 -16.41
C LEU A 140 -1.91 -20.14 -17.50
N ARG A 141 -2.64 -19.08 -17.86
CA ARG A 141 -2.18 -18.08 -18.83
C ARG A 141 -0.92 -17.35 -18.37
N THR A 142 -0.84 -16.96 -17.10
CA THR A 142 0.40 -16.36 -16.55
C THR A 142 1.57 -17.36 -16.54
N LEU A 143 1.33 -18.64 -16.23
CA LEU A 143 2.37 -19.68 -16.32
C LEU A 143 2.84 -19.95 -17.76
N ILE A 144 1.97 -19.83 -18.77
CA ILE A 144 2.33 -19.92 -20.20
C ILE A 144 3.23 -18.74 -20.63
N GLN A 145 2.99 -17.53 -20.11
CA GLN A 145 3.86 -16.37 -20.31
C GLN A 145 5.24 -16.60 -19.66
N ILE A 146 5.27 -17.05 -18.41
CA ILE A 146 6.52 -17.33 -17.67
C ILE A 146 7.34 -18.41 -18.38
N ASN A 147 6.72 -19.50 -18.86
CA ASN A 147 7.38 -20.49 -19.71
C ASN A 147 7.95 -19.90 -21.01
N GLY A 148 7.31 -18.88 -21.58
CA GLY A 148 7.83 -18.12 -22.72
C GLY A 148 9.16 -17.45 -22.39
N PHE A 149 9.24 -16.75 -21.26
CA PHE A 149 10.47 -16.12 -20.79
C PHE A 149 11.58 -17.14 -20.50
N LEU A 150 11.25 -18.32 -19.97
CA LEU A 150 12.24 -19.39 -19.76
C LEU A 150 12.86 -19.90 -21.07
N MET A 151 12.09 -19.99 -22.15
CA MET A 151 12.64 -20.35 -23.46
C MET A 151 13.49 -19.20 -24.05
N GLU A 152 13.04 -17.95 -23.89
CA GLU A 152 13.81 -16.77 -24.29
C GLU A 152 15.14 -16.63 -23.51
N MET A 153 15.20 -17.09 -22.25
CA MET A 153 16.45 -17.17 -21.47
C MET A 153 17.41 -18.25 -22.00
N HIS A 154 16.90 -19.41 -22.41
CA HIS A 154 17.72 -20.46 -23.02
C HIS A 154 18.32 -19.99 -24.35
N GLU A 155 17.55 -19.30 -25.19
CA GLU A 155 18.03 -18.71 -26.45
C GLU A 155 19.10 -17.61 -26.27
N LEU A 156 19.24 -17.05 -25.06
CA LEU A 156 20.22 -16.01 -24.70
C LEU A 156 21.47 -16.53 -23.97
N SER A 157 21.54 -17.83 -23.65
CA SER A 157 22.56 -18.41 -22.77
C SER A 157 23.25 -19.62 -23.41
N GLU A 158 24.56 -19.77 -23.23
CA GLU A 158 25.30 -20.94 -23.70
C GLU A 158 24.96 -22.23 -22.91
N ASP A 159 25.18 -23.39 -23.54
CA ASP A 159 24.89 -24.70 -22.94
C ASP A 159 25.70 -24.92 -21.66
N GLY A 160 25.00 -24.98 -20.53
CA GLY A 160 25.59 -25.21 -19.20
C GLY A 160 25.83 -23.95 -18.36
N GLU A 161 25.72 -22.75 -18.93
CA GLU A 161 25.79 -21.48 -18.19
C GLU A 161 24.38 -20.87 -18.06
N ILE A 162 23.85 -20.86 -16.83
CA ILE A 162 22.42 -20.56 -16.55
C ILE A 162 22.07 -19.05 -16.58
N PHE A 163 23.07 -18.19 -16.73
CA PHE A 163 22.92 -16.75 -16.90
C PHE A 163 23.39 -16.36 -18.32
N PRO A 164 22.77 -15.37 -18.99
CA PRO A 164 23.14 -15.00 -20.36
C PRO A 164 24.64 -14.65 -20.52
N THR A 165 25.29 -15.28 -21.50
CA THR A 165 26.75 -15.22 -21.70
C THR A 165 27.21 -14.34 -22.86
N GLN A 166 26.31 -14.00 -23.80
CA GLN A 166 26.66 -13.22 -24.98
C GLN A 166 27.19 -11.80 -24.63
N PRO A 167 28.09 -11.22 -25.45
CA PRO A 167 29.11 -10.27 -24.98
C PRO A 167 28.64 -8.86 -24.59
N ASP A 168 27.33 -8.63 -24.45
CA ASP A 168 26.82 -7.48 -23.71
C ASP A 168 25.62 -7.86 -22.82
N ILE A 169 25.84 -7.77 -21.51
CA ILE A 169 24.83 -7.95 -20.47
C ILE A 169 23.79 -6.81 -20.52
N ARG A 170 24.15 -5.66 -21.09
CA ARG A 170 23.25 -4.55 -21.45
C ARG A 170 22.74 -4.66 -22.89
N SER A 171 22.77 -5.84 -23.49
CA SER A 171 22.19 -6.01 -24.83
C SER A 171 20.69 -5.69 -24.81
N PRO A 172 20.15 -4.98 -25.84
CA PRO A 172 18.72 -4.62 -25.87
C PRO A 172 17.76 -5.80 -25.76
N LYS A 173 18.21 -7.04 -26.04
CA LYS A 173 17.43 -8.26 -25.82
C LYS A 173 17.22 -8.56 -24.33
N VAL A 174 18.29 -8.53 -23.52
CA VAL A 174 18.23 -8.80 -22.08
C VAL A 174 17.43 -7.72 -21.36
N GLU A 175 17.59 -6.45 -21.75
CA GLU A 175 16.75 -5.36 -21.26
C GLU A 175 15.27 -5.56 -21.63
N ALA A 176 14.96 -5.85 -22.91
CA ALA A 176 13.59 -6.04 -23.35
C ALA A 176 12.91 -7.23 -22.64
N LEU A 177 13.61 -8.34 -22.45
CA LEU A 177 13.13 -9.47 -21.65
C LEU A 177 12.85 -9.06 -20.19
N SER A 178 13.77 -8.29 -19.59
CA SER A 178 13.61 -7.79 -18.21
C SER A 178 12.39 -6.85 -18.06
N ARG A 179 12.09 -6.03 -19.08
CA ARG A 179 10.87 -5.20 -19.12
C ARG A 179 9.59 -6.05 -19.31
N LYS A 180 9.59 -7.05 -20.21
CA LYS A 180 8.46 -8.01 -20.34
C LYS A 180 8.12 -8.67 -19.01
N ILE A 181 9.14 -9.06 -18.23
CA ILE A 181 8.99 -9.70 -16.91
C ILE A 181 8.41 -8.72 -15.87
N ALA A 182 8.75 -7.43 -15.95
CA ALA A 182 8.24 -6.38 -15.06
C ALA A 182 6.73 -6.11 -15.23
N GLU A 183 6.20 -6.32 -16.44
CA GLU A 183 4.82 -5.97 -16.82
C GLU A 183 3.79 -7.09 -16.54
N VAL A 184 4.23 -8.25 -16.06
CA VAL A 184 3.37 -9.43 -15.82
C VAL A 184 2.35 -9.20 -14.70
N ASP A 185 1.06 -9.46 -14.97
CA ASP A 185 0.05 -9.55 -13.92
C ASP A 185 0.17 -10.88 -13.15
N THR A 186 0.75 -10.78 -11.96
CA THR A 186 0.99 -11.88 -11.03
C THR A 186 -0.09 -12.02 -9.94
N SER A 187 -1.15 -11.20 -9.97
CA SER A 187 -2.20 -11.19 -8.91
C SER A 187 -2.82 -12.55 -8.62
N CYS A 188 -2.91 -13.42 -9.63
CA CYS A 188 -3.42 -14.78 -9.45
C CYS A 188 -2.62 -15.60 -8.40
N PHE A 189 -1.33 -15.32 -8.19
CA PHE A 189 -0.48 -16.00 -7.23
C PHE A 189 -0.51 -15.43 -5.80
N TYR A 190 -1.22 -14.33 -5.54
CA TYR A 190 -1.30 -13.69 -4.21
C TYR A 190 -2.68 -13.77 -3.56
N GLY A 191 -3.62 -14.48 -4.20
CA GLY A 191 -4.98 -14.73 -3.72
C GLY A 191 -5.25 -16.22 -3.49
N LYS A 192 -6.23 -16.77 -4.22
CA LYS A 192 -6.63 -18.20 -4.13
C LYS A 192 -5.48 -19.15 -4.49
N GLY A 193 -4.67 -18.79 -5.49
CA GLY A 193 -3.50 -19.54 -5.94
C GLY A 193 -2.24 -19.38 -5.08
N ALA A 194 -2.26 -18.66 -3.96
CA ALA A 194 -1.05 -18.46 -3.17
C ALA A 194 -0.47 -19.79 -2.64
N ALA A 195 0.86 -19.93 -2.77
CA ALA A 195 1.62 -21.10 -2.31
C ALA A 195 1.26 -22.47 -2.92
N PHE A 196 0.52 -22.55 -4.04
CA PHE A 196 0.16 -23.84 -4.68
C PHE A 196 1.37 -24.75 -4.98
N HIS A 197 2.55 -24.14 -5.12
CA HIS A 197 3.80 -24.75 -5.57
C HIS A 197 4.72 -25.21 -4.42
N PHE A 198 4.46 -24.81 -3.17
CA PHE A 198 5.19 -25.29 -1.99
C PHE A 198 4.73 -26.70 -1.55
N LYS A 199 5.36 -27.25 -0.49
CA LYS A 199 5.11 -28.62 -0.01
C LYS A 199 4.98 -28.68 1.51
N GLY A 200 3.89 -29.31 1.98
CA GLY A 200 3.69 -29.63 3.40
C GLY A 200 3.26 -28.42 4.22
N ASP A 201 3.78 -28.30 5.44
CA ASP A 201 3.33 -27.28 6.40
C ASP A 201 3.67 -25.83 6.02
N SER A 202 4.58 -25.59 5.06
CA SER A 202 4.89 -24.24 4.55
C SER A 202 3.67 -23.54 3.96
N ILE A 203 2.79 -24.28 3.27
CA ILE A 203 1.54 -23.75 2.70
C ILE A 203 0.65 -23.12 3.79
N ARG A 204 0.66 -23.68 5.01
CA ARG A 204 -0.21 -23.25 6.12
C ARG A 204 0.16 -21.90 6.73
N ILE A 205 1.35 -21.38 6.45
CA ILE A 205 1.85 -20.12 7.03
C ILE A 205 1.65 -18.93 6.09
N VAL A 206 1.54 -19.20 4.78
CA VAL A 206 1.51 -18.17 3.74
C VAL A 206 0.24 -17.34 3.78
N GLN A 207 -0.95 -17.95 3.84
CA GLN A 207 -2.20 -17.21 3.90
C GLN A 207 -2.25 -16.28 5.14
N PRO A 208 -1.92 -16.75 6.38
CA PRO A 208 -1.72 -15.86 7.52
C PRO A 208 -0.73 -14.72 7.30
N LEU A 209 0.37 -14.95 6.57
CA LEU A 209 1.39 -13.93 6.30
C LEU A 209 0.91 -12.88 5.29
N LEU A 210 0.26 -13.27 4.20
CA LEU A 210 -0.32 -12.35 3.21
C LEU A 210 -1.42 -11.49 3.85
N LEU A 211 -2.28 -12.09 4.67
CA LEU A 211 -3.27 -11.37 5.49
C LEU A 211 -2.62 -10.36 6.43
N ALA A 212 -1.48 -10.72 7.06
CA ALA A 212 -0.72 -9.80 7.90
C ALA A 212 -0.06 -8.68 7.09
N MET A 213 0.46 -8.96 5.89
CA MET A 213 1.08 -7.95 5.02
C MET A 213 0.06 -6.94 4.51
N ALA A 214 -1.12 -7.40 4.06
CA ALA A 214 -2.24 -6.53 3.69
C ALA A 214 -2.69 -5.66 4.87
N SER A 215 -2.90 -6.28 6.03
CA SER A 215 -3.34 -5.59 7.26
C SER A 215 -2.31 -4.58 7.78
N LEU A 216 -1.00 -4.86 7.69
CA LEU A 216 0.05 -3.94 8.11
C LEU A 216 0.14 -2.73 7.17
N GLY A 217 -0.11 -2.90 5.86
CA GLY A 217 -0.22 -1.77 4.93
C GLY A 217 -1.37 -0.83 5.30
N ASP A 218 -2.51 -1.38 5.72
CA ASP A 218 -3.65 -0.60 6.24
C ASP A 218 -3.37 0.12 7.57
N VAL A 219 -2.34 -0.30 8.31
CA VAL A 219 -1.83 0.40 9.51
C VAL A 219 -0.88 1.53 9.10
N PHE A 220 0.10 1.25 8.24
CA PHE A 220 1.08 2.23 7.77
C PHE A 220 0.45 3.36 6.95
N SER A 221 -0.64 3.08 6.20
CA SER A 221 -1.39 4.10 5.45
C SER A 221 -2.41 4.87 6.31
N GLY A 222 -2.30 4.84 7.65
CA GLY A 222 -3.26 5.46 8.57
C GLY A 222 -2.62 6.16 9.77
N SER A 223 -3.37 7.08 10.40
CA SER A 223 -2.92 7.74 11.62
C SER A 223 -3.09 6.84 12.86
N PHE A 224 -2.32 7.10 13.91
CA PHE A 224 -2.38 6.33 15.18
C PHE A 224 -3.77 6.32 15.83
N LEU A 225 -4.59 7.37 15.64
CA LEU A 225 -5.99 7.39 16.09
C LEU A 225 -6.92 6.50 15.23
N SER A 226 -6.60 6.30 13.94
CA SER A 226 -7.34 5.36 13.10
C SER A 226 -7.10 3.90 13.50
N LEU A 227 -5.93 3.59 14.10
CA LEU A 227 -5.58 2.25 14.57
C LEU A 227 -6.60 1.74 15.61
N PHE A 228 -6.93 2.57 16.61
CA PHE A 228 -7.85 2.18 17.68
C PHE A 228 -9.28 1.92 17.14
N ARG A 229 -9.77 2.79 16.25
CA ARG A 229 -11.12 2.67 15.66
C ARG A 229 -11.24 1.50 14.66
N LYS A 230 -10.15 1.14 13.98
CA LYS A 230 -10.05 -0.08 13.13
C LYS A 230 -9.89 -1.38 13.95
N VAL A 231 -9.62 -1.30 15.25
CA VAL A 231 -9.56 -2.47 16.16
C VAL A 231 -10.89 -2.70 16.86
N THR A 232 -11.66 -1.64 17.16
CA THR A 232 -13.00 -1.75 17.76
C THR A 232 -14.06 -2.15 16.75
N ASN A 233 -14.00 -1.62 15.52
CA ASN A 233 -14.75 -2.18 14.41
C ASN A 233 -14.01 -3.45 13.97
N THR A 234 -14.60 -4.61 14.24
CA THR A 234 -14.11 -5.94 13.84
C THR A 234 -13.66 -5.97 12.37
N MET A 235 -12.79 -6.93 12.01
CA MET A 235 -12.39 -7.29 10.62
C MET A 235 -11.04 -6.76 10.08
N PHE A 236 -10.04 -6.43 10.91
CA PHE A 236 -8.65 -6.53 10.45
C PHE A 236 -8.39 -7.96 9.92
N GLY A 237 -7.89 -8.08 8.68
CA GLY A 237 -7.71 -9.36 7.99
C GLY A 237 -8.97 -9.99 7.40
N ILE A 238 -10.14 -9.96 8.06
CA ILE A 238 -11.28 -10.81 7.66
C ILE A 238 -11.83 -10.45 6.28
N ARG A 239 -11.86 -9.17 5.87
CA ARG A 239 -12.24 -8.79 4.49
C ARG A 239 -11.42 -9.50 3.41
N TYR A 240 -10.14 -9.72 3.69
CA TYR A 240 -9.18 -10.41 2.83
C TYR A 240 -9.28 -11.96 2.93
N THR A 241 -9.95 -12.49 3.95
CA THR A 241 -10.30 -13.92 4.03
C THR A 241 -11.57 -14.27 3.24
N LEU A 242 -12.44 -13.28 3.01
CA LEU A 242 -13.66 -13.42 2.21
C LEU A 242 -13.39 -13.12 0.72
N ASP A 243 -12.64 -12.05 0.45
CA ASP A 243 -12.19 -11.70 -0.90
C ASP A 243 -10.68 -11.86 -1.05
N SER A 244 -10.30 -12.92 -1.77
CA SER A 244 -8.90 -13.26 -2.07
C SER A 244 -8.30 -12.44 -3.22
N ASP A 245 -9.12 -11.85 -4.07
CA ASP A 245 -8.65 -11.05 -5.20
C ASP A 245 -8.38 -9.60 -4.73
N LEU A 246 -9.18 -9.09 -3.78
CA LEU A 246 -8.86 -7.92 -2.96
C LEU A 246 -7.60 -8.11 -2.09
N LEU A 247 -7.37 -9.32 -1.54
CA LEU A 247 -6.11 -9.66 -0.86
C LEU A 247 -4.93 -9.55 -1.82
N ALA A 248 -5.00 -10.19 -2.99
CA ALA A 248 -3.95 -10.16 -3.99
C ALA A 248 -3.61 -8.73 -4.45
N ALA A 249 -4.64 -7.91 -4.71
CA ALA A 249 -4.48 -6.52 -5.09
C ALA A 249 -3.75 -5.71 -4.01
N ARG A 250 -4.18 -5.82 -2.74
CA ARG A 250 -3.55 -5.09 -1.62
C ARG A 250 -2.13 -5.58 -1.32
N VAL A 251 -1.85 -6.87 -1.48
CA VAL A 251 -0.52 -7.44 -1.35
C VAL A 251 0.43 -6.88 -2.41
N LEU A 252 -0.01 -6.78 -3.67
CA LEU A 252 0.80 -6.22 -4.76
C LEU A 252 0.99 -4.70 -4.66
N GLU A 253 -0.05 -3.95 -4.26
CA GLU A 253 0.05 -2.52 -3.92
C GLU A 253 1.09 -2.33 -2.80
N ASN A 254 0.98 -3.09 -1.71
CA ASN A 254 1.93 -2.99 -0.59
C ASN A 254 3.37 -3.34 -0.98
N ALA A 255 3.57 -4.31 -1.89
CA ALA A 255 4.91 -4.67 -2.36
C ALA A 255 5.54 -3.60 -3.29
N LYS A 256 4.73 -2.94 -4.13
CA LYS A 256 5.21 -1.95 -5.10
C LYS A 256 5.39 -0.57 -4.48
N ASP A 257 4.39 -0.08 -3.74
CA ASP A 257 4.21 1.35 -3.49
C ASP A 257 4.55 1.79 -2.06
N MET A 258 4.70 0.84 -1.11
CA MET A 258 5.00 1.16 0.29
C MET A 258 6.50 1.45 0.53
N PRO A 259 6.83 2.39 1.44
CA PRO A 259 8.19 2.84 1.65
C PRO A 259 9.06 1.80 2.39
N VAL A 260 10.38 1.99 2.41
CA VAL A 260 11.34 1.02 2.94
C VAL A 260 11.09 0.68 4.42
N GLU A 261 10.57 1.64 5.19
CA GLU A 261 10.18 1.48 6.59
C GLU A 261 9.07 0.44 6.79
N PHE A 262 8.15 0.29 5.83
CA PHE A 262 7.14 -0.78 5.84
C PHE A 262 7.81 -2.14 5.63
N VAL A 263 8.70 -2.26 4.64
CA VAL A 263 9.48 -3.47 4.35
C VAL A 263 10.25 -3.90 5.59
N LYS A 264 11.05 -3.00 6.19
CA LYS A 264 11.81 -3.25 7.42
C LYS A 264 10.92 -3.67 8.58
N THR A 265 9.79 -2.99 8.78
CA THR A 265 8.88 -3.32 9.90
C THR A 265 8.19 -4.67 9.70
N PHE A 266 7.82 -5.03 8.47
CA PHE A 266 7.19 -6.30 8.15
C PHE A 266 8.13 -7.49 8.36
N TYR A 267 9.33 -7.47 7.75
CA TYR A 267 10.26 -8.58 7.86
C TYR A 267 10.91 -8.70 9.25
N ASN A 268 11.01 -7.60 10.02
CA ASN A 268 11.48 -7.64 11.41
C ASN A 268 10.37 -7.94 12.43
N MET A 269 9.10 -8.10 12.04
CA MET A 269 8.03 -8.47 12.98
C MET A 269 8.30 -9.73 13.84
N PRO A 270 9.02 -10.77 13.37
CA PRO A 270 9.40 -11.91 14.21
C PRO A 270 10.37 -11.57 15.36
N GLU A 271 11.05 -10.43 15.29
CA GLU A 271 12.02 -9.96 16.30
C GLU A 271 11.42 -8.96 17.30
N LEU A 272 10.28 -8.33 16.96
CA LEU A 272 9.60 -7.38 17.84
C LEU A 272 9.06 -8.08 19.10
N GLU A 273 9.51 -7.65 20.29
CA GLU A 273 9.10 -8.23 21.58
C GLU A 273 7.61 -8.03 21.97
N LEU A 274 6.79 -7.50 21.05
CA LEU A 274 5.35 -7.23 21.23
C LEU A 274 4.49 -8.47 21.50
N ILE A 275 5.03 -9.68 21.31
CA ILE A 275 4.36 -10.95 21.65
C ILE A 275 5.07 -11.58 22.85
N PRO A 276 4.45 -11.59 24.06
CA PRO A 276 5.01 -12.23 25.25
C PRO A 276 5.34 -13.69 24.99
N SER A 277 6.64 -13.98 24.84
CA SER A 277 7.07 -15.24 24.25
C SER A 277 6.64 -16.45 25.10
N ARG A 278 5.77 -17.30 24.54
CA ARG A 278 5.36 -18.59 25.17
C ARG A 278 6.49 -19.65 25.08
N ARG A 279 7.73 -19.26 25.42
CA ARG A 279 8.95 -20.08 25.55
C ARG A 279 8.86 -21.04 26.75
N LYS A 280 7.87 -21.94 26.72
CA LYS A 280 7.75 -23.13 27.61
C LYS A 280 7.90 -24.46 26.84
N ARG A 281 8.19 -24.43 25.54
CA ARG A 281 8.45 -25.63 24.70
C ARG A 281 9.79 -25.64 23.98
N SER A 282 10.45 -24.49 23.80
CA SER A 282 11.87 -24.43 23.44
C SER A 282 12.73 -24.31 24.71
N PRO A 283 13.88 -25.00 24.81
CA PRO A 283 14.81 -24.80 25.92
C PRO A 283 15.39 -23.39 25.85
N GLY A 284 15.43 -22.70 27.00
CA GLY A 284 16.05 -21.38 27.10
C GLY A 284 17.56 -21.47 26.83
N ILE A 285 18.05 -20.65 25.89
CA ILE A 285 19.47 -20.55 25.55
C ILE A 285 20.23 -20.02 26.79
N LYS A 286 21.24 -20.76 27.27
CA LYS A 286 21.91 -20.48 28.57
C LYS A 286 22.95 -19.35 28.51
N ALA A 287 23.36 -18.96 27.30
CA ALA A 287 24.17 -17.80 27.01
C ALA A 287 23.53 -16.98 25.87
N ASN A 288 23.22 -15.72 26.17
CA ASN A 288 22.84 -14.69 25.21
C ASN A 288 23.40 -13.37 25.77
N TYR A 289 24.60 -13.01 25.34
CA TYR A 289 25.34 -11.84 25.82
C TYR A 289 25.74 -10.98 24.62
N VAL A 290 25.60 -9.66 24.73
CA VAL A 290 26.17 -8.75 23.73
C VAL A 290 27.57 -8.33 24.18
N ILE A 291 28.54 -8.49 23.30
CA ILE A 291 29.91 -7.99 23.43
C ILE A 291 29.97 -6.75 22.54
N GLU A 292 30.37 -5.60 23.10
CA GLU A 292 30.64 -4.40 22.32
C GLU A 292 32.13 -4.34 22.00
N ILE A 293 32.46 -4.41 20.71
CA ILE A 293 33.84 -4.28 20.23
C ILE A 293 34.11 -2.77 20.05
N PRO A 294 35.05 -2.17 20.81
CA PRO A 294 35.37 -0.75 20.67
C PRO A 294 35.92 -0.49 19.25
N PRO A 295 35.59 0.63 18.62
CA PRO A 295 35.99 0.94 17.25
C PRO A 295 37.42 1.49 17.20
N GLU A 296 38.37 0.72 17.75
CA GLU A 296 39.78 1.04 17.83
C GLU A 296 40.58 0.18 16.82
N PRO A 297 41.62 0.73 16.15
CA PRO A 297 42.46 -0.04 15.25
C PRO A 297 43.15 -1.21 15.97
N MET A 298 43.13 -2.39 15.37
CA MET A 298 43.76 -3.58 15.96
C MET A 298 44.71 -4.27 14.98
N ALA A 299 45.86 -4.70 15.49
CA ALA A 299 46.81 -5.51 14.74
C ALA A 299 46.41 -6.99 14.77
N VAL A 300 46.44 -7.64 13.61
CA VAL A 300 46.35 -9.11 13.47
C VAL A 300 47.56 -9.61 12.68
N MET A 301 48.01 -10.83 12.96
CA MET A 301 49.05 -11.47 12.15
C MET A 301 48.45 -12.01 10.86
N ASN A 302 48.99 -11.58 9.72
CA ASN A 302 48.62 -12.12 8.41
C ASN A 302 49.26 -13.51 8.19
N THR A 303 48.89 -14.21 7.11
CA THR A 303 49.38 -15.57 6.81
C THR A 303 50.90 -15.63 6.53
N GLN A 304 51.54 -14.49 6.27
CA GLN A 304 52.97 -14.35 6.01
C GLN A 304 53.76 -14.00 7.29
N GLY A 305 53.09 -13.82 8.44
CA GLY A 305 53.72 -13.44 9.71
C GLY A 305 54.00 -11.95 9.87
N ALA A 306 53.43 -11.08 9.01
CA ALA A 306 53.47 -9.64 9.17
C ALA A 306 52.24 -9.13 9.94
N ALA A 307 52.41 -8.04 10.70
CA ALA A 307 51.30 -7.38 11.39
C ALA A 307 50.48 -6.52 10.42
N PHE A 308 49.22 -6.89 10.22
CA PHE A 308 48.23 -6.12 9.46
C PHE A 308 47.36 -5.30 10.42
N GLN A 309 47.22 -4.00 10.17
CA GLN A 309 46.30 -3.14 10.92
C GLN A 309 44.91 -3.22 10.31
N VAL A 310 43.95 -3.74 11.07
CA VAL A 310 42.56 -3.88 10.63
C VAL A 310 41.91 -2.49 10.64
N PRO A 311 41.33 -2.02 9.52
CA PRO A 311 40.66 -0.74 9.46
C PRO A 311 39.40 -0.76 10.33
N VAL A 312 39.18 0.31 11.10
CA VAL A 312 37.92 0.53 11.82
C VAL A 312 36.79 0.77 10.81
N PRO A 313 35.63 0.08 10.93
CA PRO A 313 34.47 0.30 10.08
C PRO A 313 34.02 1.75 10.14
N LYS A 314 33.98 2.40 8.97
CA LYS A 314 33.80 3.86 8.85
C LYS A 314 32.84 4.28 7.76
N SER A 315 32.50 3.41 6.82
CA SER A 315 31.54 3.73 5.76
C SER A 315 30.18 4.13 6.34
N HIS A 316 29.58 5.18 5.78
CA HIS A 316 28.26 5.76 6.07
C HIS A 316 28.02 6.29 7.50
N LEU A 317 28.32 5.51 8.54
CA LEU A 317 28.11 5.85 9.96
C LEU A 317 29.34 6.45 10.66
N GLY A 318 30.46 6.60 9.96
CA GLY A 318 31.73 7.05 10.54
C GLY A 318 32.39 6.01 11.46
N PRO A 319 33.59 6.32 12.00
CA PRO A 319 34.38 5.39 12.82
C PRO A 319 33.96 5.35 14.30
N GLY A 320 32.96 6.13 14.74
CA GLY A 320 32.61 6.25 16.16
C GLY A 320 31.71 5.15 16.72
N LYS A 321 31.22 4.23 15.88
CA LYS A 321 30.23 3.20 16.26
C LYS A 321 30.92 1.87 16.58
N ALA A 322 30.75 1.39 17.81
CA ALA A 322 31.17 0.05 18.24
C ALA A 322 30.43 -1.05 17.46
N VAL A 323 31.10 -2.17 17.21
CA VAL A 323 30.48 -3.35 16.56
C VAL A 323 29.96 -4.30 17.62
N GLN A 324 28.66 -4.63 17.57
CA GLN A 324 28.04 -5.53 18.54
C GLN A 324 28.14 -7.00 18.06
N VAL A 325 28.52 -7.89 18.97
CA VAL A 325 28.63 -9.33 18.72
C VAL A 325 27.84 -10.09 19.78
N ARG A 326 26.84 -10.85 19.35
CA ARG A 326 25.90 -11.58 20.19
C ARG A 326 26.37 -13.02 20.40
N LEU A 327 26.81 -13.30 21.62
CA LEU A 327 27.29 -14.61 22.04
C LEU A 327 26.11 -15.53 22.39
N ILE A 328 25.79 -16.46 21.49
CA ILE A 328 24.68 -17.41 21.62
C ILE A 328 25.25 -18.81 21.91
N SER A 329 24.81 -19.47 22.99
CA SER A 329 25.07 -20.91 23.21
C SER A 329 24.04 -21.57 24.14
N PRO A 330 23.61 -22.82 23.83
CA PRO A 330 22.79 -23.63 24.75
C PRO A 330 23.54 -24.04 26.03
N PHE A 331 24.86 -23.84 26.09
CA PHE A 331 25.71 -24.09 27.25
C PHE A 331 26.54 -22.84 27.61
N ARG A 332 27.42 -22.95 28.60
CA ARG A 332 28.51 -21.98 28.81
C ARG A 332 29.85 -22.71 28.63
N SER A 333 30.90 -21.96 28.34
CA SER A 333 32.24 -22.50 28.12
C SER A 333 33.21 -21.98 29.17
N GLU A 334 34.29 -22.71 29.43
CA GLU A 334 35.30 -22.29 30.42
C GLU A 334 36.14 -21.14 29.84
N GLY A 335 36.43 -20.13 30.65
CA GLY A 335 37.05 -18.86 30.18
C GLY A 335 36.09 -17.90 29.48
N MET A 336 34.87 -18.32 29.14
CA MET A 336 33.83 -17.43 28.61
C MET A 336 33.44 -16.37 29.64
N ILE A 337 33.09 -15.16 29.18
CA ILE A 337 32.70 -14.06 30.07
C ILE A 337 31.48 -14.45 30.94
N GLY A 338 31.66 -14.40 32.26
CA GLY A 338 30.67 -14.73 33.28
C GLY A 338 30.89 -16.12 33.91
N LYS A 339 31.05 -16.17 35.25
CA LYS A 339 31.37 -17.39 36.01
C LYS A 339 30.47 -18.59 35.63
N CYS A 340 31.10 -19.76 35.45
CA CYS A 340 30.41 -21.05 35.33
C CYS A 340 31.30 -22.19 35.84
N SER A 341 30.69 -23.25 36.35
CA SER A 341 31.35 -24.40 36.99
C SER A 341 31.12 -25.74 36.28
N ASN A 342 30.42 -25.75 35.14
CA ASN A 342 30.21 -26.92 34.28
C ASN A 342 30.07 -26.45 32.83
N CYS A 343 31.00 -26.82 31.96
CA CYS A 343 31.23 -26.13 30.68
C CYS A 343 31.40 -27.08 29.47
N VAL A 344 31.08 -26.60 28.27
CA VAL A 344 31.15 -27.36 27.00
C VAL A 344 31.79 -26.47 25.89
N PRO A 345 32.62 -26.98 24.96
CA PRO A 345 33.49 -26.14 24.11
C PRO A 345 32.86 -25.39 22.90
N ASN A 346 31.53 -25.35 22.77
CA ASN A 346 30.86 -24.86 21.55
C ASN A 346 30.10 -23.54 21.78
N VAL A 347 30.43 -22.52 20.98
CA VAL A 347 29.94 -21.14 21.12
C VAL A 347 29.68 -20.54 19.73
N TRP A 348 28.54 -19.86 19.56
CA TRP A 348 28.14 -19.25 18.28
C TRP A 348 28.01 -17.72 18.45
N PRO A 349 29.04 -16.94 18.06
CA PRO A 349 28.94 -15.49 18.00
C PRO A 349 28.25 -15.06 16.69
N GLY A 350 27.10 -14.39 16.79
CA GLY A 350 26.51 -13.62 15.69
C GLY A 350 27.06 -12.19 15.69
N VAL A 351 27.21 -11.57 14.52
CA VAL A 351 27.56 -10.14 14.41
C VAL A 351 26.27 -9.36 14.19
N ASP A 352 25.95 -8.43 15.08
CA ASP A 352 24.78 -7.55 14.97
C ASP A 352 25.18 -6.35 14.06
N TYR A 353 25.37 -6.64 12.77
CA TYR A 353 25.90 -5.70 11.77
C TYR A 353 24.88 -4.61 11.39
N SER A 354 25.39 -3.47 10.91
CA SER A 354 24.57 -2.33 10.50
C SER A 354 23.77 -2.64 9.23
N LEU A 355 22.47 -2.35 9.26
CA LEU A 355 21.53 -2.65 8.17
C LEU A 355 21.37 -1.50 7.17
N ALA A 356 21.04 -1.85 5.94
CA ALA A 356 20.51 -0.92 4.94
C ALA A 356 19.07 -0.46 5.29
N PRO A 357 18.62 0.71 4.78
CA PRO A 357 19.35 1.68 3.94
C PRO A 357 20.23 2.67 4.73
N GLU A 358 20.26 2.62 6.06
CA GLU A 358 21.05 3.55 6.89
C GLU A 358 22.56 3.25 6.84
N ALA A 359 22.93 1.99 6.60
CA ALA A 359 24.30 1.54 6.41
C ALA A 359 24.40 0.59 5.20
N PRO A 360 24.36 1.13 3.96
CA PRO A 360 24.52 0.34 2.74
C PRO A 360 25.95 -0.23 2.60
N PHE A 361 26.17 -1.00 1.54
CA PHE A 361 27.48 -1.51 1.16
C PHE A 361 28.53 -0.37 1.11
N PRO A 362 29.77 -0.59 1.60
CA PRO A 362 30.33 -1.83 2.13
C PRO A 362 30.22 -1.99 3.66
N ARG A 363 29.43 -1.17 4.38
CA ARG A 363 29.53 -1.03 5.85
C ARG A 363 29.34 -2.35 6.62
N ALA A 364 28.35 -3.16 6.27
CA ALA A 364 28.15 -4.47 6.92
C ALA A 364 29.36 -5.41 6.72
N VAL A 365 30.01 -5.36 5.56
CA VAL A 365 31.21 -6.15 5.23
C VAL A 365 32.41 -5.69 6.07
N GLU A 366 32.61 -4.36 6.22
CA GLU A 366 33.63 -3.80 7.13
C GLU A 366 33.45 -4.31 8.57
N GLU A 367 32.21 -4.31 9.09
CA GLU A 367 31.91 -4.71 10.47
C GLU A 367 32.09 -6.22 10.71
N VAL A 368 31.75 -7.07 9.74
CA VAL A 368 31.98 -8.52 9.83
C VAL A 368 33.48 -8.85 9.81
N LEU A 369 34.29 -8.17 9.00
CA LEU A 369 35.76 -8.31 9.01
C LEU A 369 36.37 -7.87 10.34
N PHE A 370 35.96 -6.69 10.83
CA PHE A 370 36.46 -6.15 12.10
C PHE A 370 36.11 -7.06 13.28
N ALA A 371 34.87 -7.55 13.33
CA ALA A 371 34.43 -8.52 14.33
C ALA A 371 35.20 -9.85 14.22
N TYR A 372 35.39 -10.39 13.02
CA TYR A 372 36.16 -11.62 12.80
C TYR A 372 37.61 -11.50 13.33
N CYS A 373 38.29 -10.41 12.96
CA CYS A 373 39.65 -10.12 13.43
C CYS A 373 39.72 -9.98 14.95
N TRP A 374 38.77 -9.25 15.56
CA TRP A 374 38.71 -9.11 17.01
C TRP A 374 38.50 -10.46 17.70
N MET A 375 37.56 -11.28 17.21
CA MET A 375 37.27 -12.61 17.75
C MET A 375 38.47 -13.56 17.63
N ARG A 376 39.26 -13.45 16.54
CA ARG A 376 40.52 -14.20 16.37
C ARG A 376 41.60 -13.78 17.36
N ASN A 377 41.69 -12.51 17.73
CA ASN A 377 42.62 -12.05 18.79
C ASN A 377 42.11 -12.40 20.20
N ASN A 378 40.79 -12.42 20.41
CA ASN A 378 40.15 -12.52 21.73
C ASN A 378 39.48 -13.88 22.00
N PHE A 379 39.89 -14.95 21.31
CA PHE A 379 39.28 -16.29 21.39
C PHE A 379 39.09 -16.85 22.81
N LYS A 380 39.95 -16.45 23.76
CA LYS A 380 39.86 -16.81 25.18
C LYS A 380 38.59 -16.25 25.85
N LEU A 381 38.23 -14.99 25.58
CA LEU A 381 37.03 -14.35 26.15
C LEU A 381 35.73 -15.00 25.66
N LEU A 382 35.80 -15.60 24.47
CA LEU A 382 34.73 -16.37 23.84
C LEU A 382 34.67 -17.83 24.34
N GLY A 383 35.56 -18.26 25.25
CA GLY A 383 35.60 -19.63 25.77
C GLY A 383 35.93 -20.72 24.74
N THR A 384 36.65 -20.37 23.67
CA THR A 384 37.06 -21.31 22.60
C THR A 384 38.58 -21.33 22.45
N THR A 385 39.10 -22.23 21.60
CA THR A 385 40.54 -22.34 21.29
C THR A 385 40.98 -21.56 20.06
N GLY A 386 40.03 -21.05 19.25
CA GLY A 386 40.32 -20.38 17.98
C GLY A 386 40.96 -21.26 16.88
N ARG A 387 41.20 -22.55 17.15
CA ARG A 387 41.93 -23.48 16.26
C ARG A 387 41.15 -23.95 15.03
N LYS A 388 39.82 -23.82 15.06
CA LYS A 388 38.93 -24.04 13.93
C LYS A 388 37.84 -22.99 13.98
N VAL A 389 37.60 -22.30 12.87
CA VAL A 389 36.54 -21.31 12.72
C VAL A 389 35.73 -21.65 11.48
N ILE A 390 34.49 -22.08 11.71
CA ILE A 390 33.49 -22.23 10.66
C ILE A 390 32.71 -20.91 10.60
N ILE A 391 32.56 -20.33 9.41
CA ILE A 391 31.61 -19.23 9.20
C ILE A 391 30.34 -19.77 8.53
N GLY A 392 29.20 -19.19 8.88
CA GLY A 392 27.97 -19.41 8.15
C GLY A 392 26.92 -18.34 8.42
N GLY A 393 25.93 -18.30 7.52
CA GLY A 393 24.82 -17.37 7.53
C GLY A 393 23.86 -17.67 6.40
N ASP A 394 22.67 -17.09 6.44
CA ASP A 394 21.62 -17.33 5.47
C ASP A 394 21.20 -16.06 4.72
N SER A 395 20.73 -16.19 3.48
CA SER A 395 20.38 -15.06 2.60
C SER A 395 21.49 -13.99 2.52
N ALA A 396 21.25 -12.77 3.02
CA ALA A 396 22.25 -11.71 3.14
C ALA A 396 23.40 -12.04 4.12
N GLY A 397 23.14 -12.80 5.19
CA GLY A 397 24.20 -13.37 6.04
C GLY A 397 25.11 -14.35 5.29
N GLY A 398 24.56 -15.02 4.27
CA GLY A 398 25.32 -15.83 3.31
C GLY A 398 26.23 -14.98 2.41
N ASN A 399 25.72 -13.85 1.89
CA ASN A 399 26.50 -12.85 1.14
C ASN A 399 27.73 -12.39 1.96
N LEU A 400 27.49 -11.89 3.18
CA LEU A 400 28.52 -11.39 4.09
C LEU A 400 29.53 -12.49 4.50
N SER A 401 29.08 -13.73 4.66
CA SER A 401 29.96 -14.86 4.97
C SER A 401 30.96 -15.15 3.85
N VAL A 402 30.55 -15.00 2.59
CA VAL A 402 31.43 -15.11 1.43
C VAL A 402 32.32 -13.87 1.28
N GLY A 403 31.76 -12.67 1.48
CA GLY A 403 32.49 -11.39 1.47
C GLY A 403 33.66 -11.38 2.46
N LEU A 404 33.48 -11.92 3.67
CA LEU A 404 34.56 -12.08 4.64
C LEU A 404 35.69 -12.98 4.09
N ILE A 405 35.36 -14.12 3.49
CA ILE A 405 36.35 -15.05 2.94
C ILE A 405 37.15 -14.38 1.83
N LEU A 406 36.48 -13.64 0.93
CA LEU A 406 37.11 -12.85 -0.12
C LEU A 406 38.09 -11.82 0.46
N GLN A 407 37.66 -11.04 1.46
CA GLN A 407 38.53 -10.06 2.13
C GLN A 407 39.69 -10.74 2.87
N CYS A 408 39.49 -11.89 3.52
CA CYS A 408 40.59 -12.63 4.14
C CYS A 408 41.62 -13.08 3.10
N ILE A 409 41.18 -13.55 1.93
CA ILE A 409 42.08 -13.94 0.83
C ILE A 409 42.83 -12.70 0.29
N GLN A 410 42.11 -11.63 -0.05
CA GLN A 410 42.68 -10.39 -0.62
C GLN A 410 43.69 -9.71 0.33
N LEU A 411 43.39 -9.68 1.63
CA LEU A 411 44.26 -9.06 2.65
C LEU A 411 45.32 -10.02 3.21
N SER A 412 45.42 -11.25 2.66
CA SER A 412 46.29 -12.32 3.18
C SER A 412 46.11 -12.61 4.68
N LEU A 413 44.88 -12.45 5.18
CA LEU A 413 44.51 -12.78 6.56
C LEU A 413 44.17 -14.27 6.69
N PRO A 414 44.39 -14.89 7.86
CA PRO A 414 44.03 -16.28 8.07
C PRO A 414 42.51 -16.45 8.05
N LYS A 415 42.00 -16.93 6.91
CA LYS A 415 40.59 -17.18 6.58
C LYS A 415 39.93 -18.26 7.46
N PRO A 416 38.58 -18.36 7.48
CA PRO A 416 37.84 -19.49 8.05
C PRO A 416 38.25 -20.85 7.45
N ASP A 417 38.04 -21.92 8.23
CA ASP A 417 38.34 -23.31 7.85
C ASP A 417 37.25 -23.96 6.98
N HIS A 418 36.00 -23.52 7.13
CA HIS A 418 34.84 -24.04 6.39
C HIS A 418 33.76 -22.95 6.26
N LEU A 419 33.03 -22.93 5.14
CA LEU A 419 31.87 -22.07 4.88
C LEU A 419 30.56 -22.88 4.89
N VAL A 420 29.53 -22.40 5.58
CA VAL A 420 28.17 -22.98 5.57
C VAL A 420 27.15 -21.91 5.24
N ALA A 421 26.61 -21.89 4.02
CA ALA A 421 25.66 -20.87 3.58
C ALA A 421 24.30 -21.45 3.19
N PHE A 422 23.21 -20.80 3.58
CA PHE A 422 21.83 -21.20 3.30
C PHE A 422 21.14 -20.15 2.42
N TYR A 423 20.58 -20.57 1.28
CA TYR A 423 19.96 -19.73 0.24
C TYR A 423 20.67 -18.38 0.04
N PRO A 424 22.02 -18.38 -0.12
CA PRO A 424 22.80 -17.15 -0.09
C PRO A 424 22.51 -16.26 -1.30
N SER A 425 22.36 -14.96 -1.06
CA SER A 425 22.42 -13.99 -2.15
C SER A 425 23.89 -13.79 -2.55
N LEU A 426 24.25 -14.20 -3.76
CA LEU A 426 25.61 -14.21 -4.30
C LEU A 426 25.75 -13.30 -5.53
N LEU A 427 24.65 -12.71 -6.00
CA LEU A 427 24.58 -11.92 -7.22
C LEU A 427 23.58 -10.77 -7.02
N CYS A 428 23.97 -9.69 -6.33
CA CYS A 428 23.07 -8.54 -6.11
C CYS A 428 22.70 -7.81 -7.41
N GLN A 429 23.45 -8.00 -8.49
CA GLN A 429 23.11 -7.53 -9.83
C GLN A 429 21.89 -8.29 -10.40
N MET A 430 20.90 -7.57 -10.94
CA MET A 430 19.63 -8.15 -11.40
C MET A 430 19.67 -8.67 -12.84
N TYR A 431 20.34 -9.81 -13.01
CA TYR A 431 20.15 -10.67 -14.17
C TYR A 431 18.79 -11.38 -14.11
N PRO A 432 18.10 -11.56 -15.25
CA PRO A 432 17.07 -12.58 -15.37
C PRO A 432 17.69 -13.98 -15.23
N SER A 433 17.05 -14.86 -14.47
CA SER A 433 17.36 -16.29 -14.44
C SER A 433 16.08 -17.10 -14.15
N PRO A 434 16.06 -18.40 -14.47
CA PRO A 434 14.93 -19.28 -14.18
C PRO A 434 14.47 -19.25 -12.72
N SER A 435 15.37 -19.40 -11.73
CA SER A 435 14.98 -19.35 -10.30
C SER A 435 14.47 -17.98 -9.89
N ARG A 436 14.96 -16.89 -10.48
CA ARG A 436 14.49 -15.53 -10.17
C ARG A 436 13.07 -15.24 -10.64
N LEU A 437 12.57 -15.96 -11.64
CA LEU A 437 11.14 -15.91 -11.99
C LEU A 437 10.23 -16.48 -10.90
N ILE A 438 10.76 -17.23 -9.92
CA ILE A 438 9.98 -17.70 -8.77
C ILE A 438 9.50 -16.50 -7.92
N CYS A 439 10.24 -15.38 -7.88
CA CYS A 439 9.79 -14.12 -7.23
C CYS A 439 8.49 -13.52 -7.81
N LEU A 440 8.03 -13.99 -8.99
CA LEU A 440 6.72 -13.62 -9.53
C LEU A 440 5.55 -14.32 -8.79
N LEU A 441 5.82 -15.47 -8.17
CA LEU A 441 4.86 -16.30 -7.45
C LEU A 441 5.22 -16.53 -5.96
N ASP A 442 6.37 -16.06 -5.48
CA ASP A 442 6.83 -16.19 -4.10
C ASP A 442 6.15 -15.16 -3.16
N PRO A 443 5.33 -15.59 -2.19
CA PRO A 443 4.66 -14.73 -1.21
C PRO A 443 5.56 -14.28 -0.04
N LEU A 444 6.81 -14.73 0.02
CA LEU A 444 7.81 -14.31 1.01
C LEU A 444 8.82 -13.32 0.42
N VAL A 445 9.24 -13.53 -0.83
CA VAL A 445 10.24 -12.67 -1.52
C VAL A 445 9.69 -12.25 -2.89
N MET A 446 8.64 -11.43 -2.82
CA MET A 446 8.01 -10.84 -4.00
C MET A 446 9.01 -10.00 -4.80
N PHE A 447 8.94 -10.07 -6.13
CA PHE A 447 9.89 -9.41 -7.05
C PHE A 447 10.13 -7.89 -6.78
N PRO A 448 9.12 -7.06 -6.46
CA PRO A 448 9.36 -5.66 -6.08
C PRO A 448 10.11 -5.49 -4.76
N CYS A 449 9.80 -6.31 -3.75
CA CYS A 449 10.51 -6.30 -2.47
C CYS A 449 11.99 -6.68 -2.65
N LEU A 450 12.29 -7.63 -3.53
CA LEU A 450 13.66 -8.00 -3.87
C LEU A 450 14.44 -6.84 -4.52
N LEU A 451 13.86 -6.18 -5.53
CA LEU A 451 14.48 -5.00 -6.16
C LEU A 451 14.73 -3.89 -5.13
N ARG A 452 13.75 -3.60 -4.27
CA ARG A 452 13.87 -2.57 -3.23
C ARG A 452 14.99 -2.89 -2.24
N CYS A 453 15.07 -4.14 -1.74
CA CYS A 453 16.13 -4.59 -0.84
C CYS A 453 17.53 -4.53 -1.48
N LEU A 454 17.67 -4.96 -2.73
CA LEU A 454 18.96 -4.93 -3.45
C LEU A 454 19.44 -3.50 -3.69
N ASN A 455 18.55 -2.60 -4.13
CA ASN A 455 18.88 -1.18 -4.29
C ASN A 455 19.24 -0.53 -2.94
N CYS A 456 18.48 -0.79 -1.87
CA CYS A 456 18.79 -0.28 -0.52
C CYS A 456 20.17 -0.71 -0.03
N TYR A 457 20.61 -1.93 -0.36
CA TYR A 457 21.92 -2.45 0.04
C TYR A 457 23.06 -1.89 -0.80
N ALA A 458 22.86 -1.71 -2.12
CA ALA A 458 23.93 -1.44 -3.07
C ALA A 458 24.07 0.02 -3.53
N ASP A 459 22.99 0.82 -3.53
CA ASP A 459 23.02 2.24 -3.91
C ASP A 459 22.94 3.14 -2.67
N PRO A 460 24.04 3.78 -2.23
CA PRO A 460 24.06 4.63 -1.05
C PRO A 460 23.24 5.93 -1.21
N ASN A 461 22.80 6.27 -2.42
CA ASN A 461 21.92 7.41 -2.70
C ASN A 461 20.47 6.97 -2.94
N TYR A 462 20.11 5.70 -2.78
CA TYR A 462 18.78 5.19 -3.13
C TYR A 462 17.66 6.03 -2.49
N MET A 463 17.69 6.26 -1.17
CA MET A 463 16.67 7.06 -0.47
C MET A 463 16.62 8.54 -0.87
N SER A 464 17.73 9.14 -1.33
CA SER A 464 17.74 10.56 -1.77
C SER A 464 17.18 10.76 -3.18
N THR A 465 16.80 9.67 -3.86
CA THR A 465 16.30 9.66 -5.24
C THR A 465 14.89 9.06 -5.36
N CYS A 466 14.19 8.85 -4.23
CA CYS A 466 12.79 8.44 -4.22
C CYS A 466 11.84 9.63 -4.53
N PRO A 467 10.67 9.40 -5.15
CA PRO A 467 10.17 8.11 -5.64
C PRO A 467 10.81 7.67 -6.96
N ARG A 468 11.06 6.36 -7.09
CA ARG A 468 11.43 5.71 -8.37
C ARG A 468 10.25 4.87 -8.87
N THR A 469 10.13 4.72 -10.18
CA THR A 469 9.22 3.72 -10.78
C THR A 469 9.86 2.33 -10.70
N PHE A 470 9.04 1.28 -10.82
CA PHE A 470 9.52 -0.11 -10.84
C PHE A 470 10.62 -0.36 -11.90
N VAL A 471 10.50 0.27 -13.07
CA VAL A 471 11.50 0.16 -14.15
C VAL A 471 12.82 0.81 -13.73
N GLN A 472 12.78 1.98 -13.07
CA GLN A 472 13.97 2.66 -12.55
C GLN A 472 14.65 1.89 -11.41
N GLU A 473 13.91 1.12 -10.61
CA GLU A 473 14.49 0.20 -9.61
C GLU A 473 15.16 -1.03 -10.25
N LEU A 474 14.62 -1.51 -11.38
CA LEU A 474 15.19 -2.62 -12.15
C LEU A 474 16.47 -2.21 -12.89
N GLU A 475 16.49 -1.01 -13.48
CA GLU A 475 17.64 -0.45 -14.20
C GLU A 475 18.84 -0.17 -13.28
N SER A 476 18.63 0.37 -12.08
CA SER A 476 19.73 0.64 -11.15
C SER A 476 20.43 -0.62 -10.62
N CYS A 477 19.70 -1.74 -10.52
CA CYS A 477 20.27 -3.04 -10.15
C CYS A 477 21.20 -3.67 -11.21
N GLN A 478 21.38 -3.07 -12.39
CA GLN A 478 22.17 -3.67 -13.48
C GLN A 478 23.69 -3.45 -13.36
N ASN A 479 24.17 -2.66 -12.40
CA ASN A 479 25.58 -2.19 -12.36
C ASN A 479 26.41 -2.71 -11.16
N TYR A 480 25.91 -3.70 -10.40
CA TYR A 480 26.52 -4.15 -9.14
C TYR A 480 27.58 -5.26 -9.31
N THR A 481 28.73 -4.87 -9.88
CA THR A 481 29.79 -5.80 -10.32
C THR A 481 30.91 -6.10 -9.31
N ASP A 482 30.94 -5.44 -8.14
CA ASP A 482 31.96 -5.68 -7.10
C ASP A 482 31.82 -7.11 -6.53
N PRO A 483 32.89 -7.95 -6.52
CA PRO A 483 32.83 -9.31 -5.96
C PRO A 483 32.49 -9.39 -4.46
N LEU A 484 32.67 -8.33 -3.68
CA LEU A 484 32.23 -8.29 -2.27
C LEU A 484 30.72 -8.03 -2.12
N LEU A 485 30.07 -7.57 -3.19
CA LEU A 485 28.63 -7.34 -3.28
C LEU A 485 27.92 -8.48 -4.05
N SER A 486 28.52 -8.90 -5.17
CA SER A 486 28.08 -10.02 -6.02
C SER A 486 29.14 -11.14 -6.09
N PRO A 487 29.38 -11.93 -5.03
CA PRO A 487 30.40 -12.98 -4.99
C PRO A 487 30.43 -14.01 -6.13
N LEU A 488 29.33 -14.25 -6.84
CA LEU A 488 29.30 -15.11 -8.03
C LEU A 488 30.20 -14.58 -9.17
N LEU A 489 30.53 -13.28 -9.15
CA LEU A 489 31.43 -12.62 -10.11
C LEU A 489 32.91 -12.72 -9.73
N THR A 490 33.26 -13.39 -8.62
CA THR A 490 34.65 -13.63 -8.20
C THR A 490 35.45 -14.38 -9.28
N SER A 491 36.71 -13.99 -9.49
CA SER A 491 37.60 -14.62 -10.46
C SER A 491 38.08 -16.02 -10.02
N PRO A 492 38.43 -16.92 -10.96
CA PRO A 492 38.84 -18.29 -10.64
C PRO A 492 40.04 -18.39 -9.69
N GLU A 493 40.97 -17.44 -9.76
CA GLU A 493 42.18 -17.39 -8.96
C GLU A 493 41.84 -17.19 -7.48
N LEU A 494 40.94 -16.25 -7.18
CA LEU A 494 40.45 -16.02 -5.81
C LEU A 494 39.58 -17.18 -5.32
N LEU A 495 38.77 -17.78 -6.18
CA LEU A 495 37.96 -18.96 -5.84
C LEU A 495 38.82 -20.18 -5.48
N SER A 496 40.01 -20.33 -6.08
CA SER A 496 40.94 -21.44 -5.77
C SER A 496 41.51 -21.39 -4.34
N LEU A 497 41.36 -20.26 -3.64
CA LEU A 497 41.86 -20.04 -2.28
C LEU A 497 40.77 -20.18 -1.20
N PHE A 498 39.55 -20.56 -1.57
CA PHE A 498 38.44 -20.74 -0.63
C PHE A 498 38.65 -21.90 0.37
N PRO A 499 37.95 -21.90 1.51
CA PRO A 499 37.80 -23.10 2.33
C PRO A 499 36.82 -24.10 1.69
N PRO A 500 36.84 -25.39 2.10
CA PRO A 500 35.74 -26.30 1.88
C PRO A 500 34.39 -25.66 2.24
N THR A 501 33.38 -25.91 1.42
CA THR A 501 32.15 -25.10 1.39
C THR A 501 30.92 -26.00 1.34
N SER A 502 29.92 -25.70 2.17
CA SER A 502 28.62 -26.34 2.20
C SER A 502 27.54 -25.31 1.87
N LEU A 503 26.76 -25.58 0.83
CA LEU A 503 25.68 -24.73 0.33
C LEU A 503 24.36 -25.48 0.47
N PHE A 504 23.35 -24.79 1.00
CA PHE A 504 22.00 -25.30 1.18
C PHE A 504 21.04 -24.35 0.46
N SER A 505 20.04 -24.88 -0.26
CA SER A 505 19.01 -24.09 -0.95
C SER A 505 17.72 -24.94 -1.06
N SER A 506 16.69 -24.47 -1.78
CA SER A 506 15.50 -25.27 -2.11
C SER A 506 15.23 -25.24 -3.61
N ASP A 507 14.53 -26.25 -4.11
CA ASP A 507 14.01 -26.27 -5.49
C ASP A 507 12.96 -25.18 -5.78
N ILE A 508 12.56 -24.39 -4.78
CA ILE A 508 11.70 -23.20 -4.88
C ILE A 508 12.36 -22.02 -4.13
N ASP A 509 13.66 -21.81 -4.35
CA ASP A 509 14.43 -20.69 -3.82
C ASP A 509 14.85 -19.77 -4.98
N PRO A 510 14.56 -18.46 -4.96
CA PRO A 510 15.00 -17.55 -6.02
C PRO A 510 16.53 -17.44 -6.12
N CYS A 511 17.26 -17.75 -5.04
CA CYS A 511 18.73 -17.81 -5.01
C CYS A 511 19.31 -19.18 -5.45
N LEU A 512 18.50 -20.10 -6.00
CA LEU A 512 18.95 -21.42 -6.44
C LEU A 512 19.99 -21.35 -7.57
N ASP A 513 19.75 -20.60 -8.64
CA ASP A 513 20.66 -20.57 -9.81
C ASP A 513 22.03 -19.97 -9.47
N GLU A 514 22.06 -18.91 -8.65
CA GLU A 514 23.30 -18.32 -8.16
C GLU A 514 24.04 -19.25 -7.20
N THR A 515 23.33 -20.01 -6.35
CA THR A 515 23.90 -21.06 -5.49
C THR A 515 24.48 -22.22 -6.32
N VAL A 516 23.76 -22.68 -7.35
CA VAL A 516 24.21 -23.75 -8.26
C VAL A 516 25.45 -23.30 -9.05
N SER A 517 25.43 -22.11 -9.65
CA SER A 517 26.58 -21.60 -10.41
C SER A 517 27.80 -21.34 -9.52
N PHE A 518 27.62 -20.83 -8.30
CA PHE A 518 28.73 -20.68 -7.36
C PHE A 518 29.31 -22.03 -6.91
N SER A 519 28.44 -23.03 -6.67
CA SER A 519 28.90 -24.41 -6.40
C SER A 519 29.75 -24.97 -7.55
N ASN A 520 29.31 -24.74 -8.79
CA ASN A 520 30.00 -25.17 -10.00
C ASN A 520 31.37 -24.48 -10.13
N LYS A 521 31.44 -23.15 -9.99
CA LYS A 521 32.70 -22.39 -10.07
C LYS A 521 33.70 -22.81 -9.00
N LEU A 522 33.26 -23.00 -7.75
CA LEU A 522 34.13 -23.46 -6.65
C LEU A 522 34.73 -24.85 -6.92
N MET A 523 33.95 -25.81 -7.42
CA MET A 523 34.48 -27.13 -7.79
C MET A 523 35.44 -27.07 -8.98
N THR A 524 35.16 -26.25 -9.98
CA THR A 524 36.09 -26.01 -11.10
C THR A 524 37.39 -25.37 -10.63
N ALA A 525 37.36 -24.56 -9.57
CA ALA A 525 38.54 -24.04 -8.87
C ALA A 525 39.19 -25.05 -7.89
N GLY A 526 38.77 -26.32 -7.89
CA GLY A 526 39.35 -27.40 -7.07
C GLY A 526 38.84 -27.50 -5.63
N ILE A 527 37.87 -26.68 -5.23
CA ILE A 527 37.36 -26.63 -3.86
C ILE A 527 36.41 -27.79 -3.58
N LYS A 528 36.52 -28.41 -2.40
CA LYS A 528 35.54 -29.39 -1.92
C LYS A 528 34.23 -28.69 -1.57
N VAL A 529 33.24 -28.82 -2.45
CA VAL A 529 31.88 -28.32 -2.25
C VAL A 529 30.94 -29.46 -1.81
N THR A 530 29.91 -29.12 -1.04
CA THR A 530 28.71 -29.94 -0.83
C THR A 530 27.50 -29.06 -1.09
N LEU A 531 26.59 -29.49 -1.97
CA LEU A 531 25.34 -28.80 -2.26
C LEU A 531 24.18 -29.69 -1.83
N GLU A 532 23.27 -29.15 -1.01
CA GLU A 532 22.01 -29.80 -0.68
C GLU A 532 20.85 -28.89 -1.09
N VAL A 533 19.90 -29.45 -1.86
CA VAL A 533 18.72 -28.73 -2.31
C VAL A 533 17.48 -29.44 -1.78
N LEU A 534 16.80 -28.77 -0.85
CA LEU A 534 15.56 -29.23 -0.23
C LEU A 534 14.39 -29.09 -1.22
N SER A 535 13.27 -29.78 -0.98
CA SER A 535 12.15 -29.80 -1.93
C SER A 535 10.84 -29.25 -1.38
N GLY A 536 10.35 -28.16 -1.99
CA GLY A 536 9.10 -27.47 -1.74
C GLY A 536 9.11 -26.48 -0.57
N LEU A 537 10.30 -25.96 -0.22
CA LEU A 537 10.47 -24.89 0.77
C LEU A 537 10.69 -23.54 0.06
N PRO A 538 10.21 -22.42 0.63
CA PRO A 538 10.46 -21.07 0.11
C PRO A 538 11.83 -20.53 0.55
N HIS A 539 12.18 -19.33 0.10
CA HIS A 539 13.31 -18.58 0.68
C HIS A 539 13.15 -18.36 2.20
N GLY A 540 14.26 -18.19 2.94
CA GLY A 540 14.19 -17.89 4.38
C GLY A 540 13.68 -19.05 5.26
N PHE A 541 13.70 -20.29 4.77
CA PHE A 541 12.99 -21.41 5.40
C PHE A 541 13.40 -21.73 6.85
N LEU A 542 14.60 -21.32 7.29
CA LEU A 542 15.06 -21.51 8.67
C LEU A 542 14.21 -20.68 9.65
N SER A 543 13.95 -19.41 9.31
CA SER A 543 13.21 -18.44 10.13
C SER A 543 11.73 -18.81 10.32
N LEU A 544 11.16 -19.59 9.39
CA LEU A 544 9.76 -20.03 9.43
C LEU A 544 9.45 -20.94 10.64
N THR A 545 10.48 -21.59 11.20
CA THR A 545 10.36 -22.38 12.44
C THR A 545 9.95 -21.51 13.65
N GLY A 546 10.39 -20.25 13.69
CA GLY A 546 9.96 -19.27 14.69
C GLY A 546 8.51 -18.83 14.50
N ILE A 547 8.06 -18.67 13.25
CA ILE A 547 6.71 -18.21 12.90
C ILE A 547 5.63 -19.19 13.39
N GLN A 548 5.90 -20.50 13.45
CA GLN A 548 4.99 -21.45 14.07
C GLN A 548 4.72 -21.17 15.57
N SER A 549 5.71 -20.65 16.29
CA SER A 549 5.56 -20.23 17.69
C SER A 549 4.77 -18.92 17.81
N ILE A 550 4.98 -17.98 16.88
CA ILE A 550 4.20 -16.74 16.77
C ILE A 550 2.72 -17.05 16.53
N MET A 551 2.41 -17.98 15.63
CA MET A 551 1.03 -18.41 15.37
C MET A 551 0.35 -19.09 16.57
N ALA A 552 1.11 -19.74 17.47
CA ALA A 552 0.57 -20.22 18.75
C ALA A 552 0.28 -19.08 19.74
N GLY A 553 1.07 -18.00 19.69
CA GLY A 553 0.77 -16.73 20.37
C GLY A 553 -0.49 -16.08 19.80
N ALA A 554 -0.59 -15.94 18.48
CA ALA A 554 -1.76 -15.41 17.79
C ALA A 554 -3.03 -16.23 18.10
N LYS A 555 -2.96 -17.57 18.09
CA LYS A 555 -4.08 -18.43 18.54
C LYS A 555 -4.45 -18.26 20.00
N THR A 556 -3.54 -17.77 20.85
CA THR A 556 -3.84 -17.44 22.26
C THR A 556 -4.54 -16.10 22.37
N LEU A 557 -4.08 -15.09 21.63
CA LEU A 557 -4.73 -13.77 21.53
C LEU A 557 -6.14 -13.93 20.95
N TRP A 558 -6.27 -14.74 19.90
CA TRP A 558 -7.52 -15.15 19.27
C TRP A 558 -8.42 -15.91 20.25
N LEU A 559 -7.91 -16.86 21.04
CA LEU A 559 -8.72 -17.48 22.11
C LEU A 559 -9.22 -16.47 23.15
N GLY A 560 -8.39 -15.50 23.55
CA GLY A 560 -8.80 -14.43 24.46
C GLY A 560 -9.91 -13.55 23.88
N VAL A 561 -9.77 -13.16 22.61
CA VAL A 561 -10.80 -12.45 21.84
C VAL A 561 -12.06 -13.30 21.70
N CYS A 562 -11.97 -14.57 21.35
CA CYS A 562 -13.10 -15.49 21.23
C CYS A 562 -13.81 -15.78 22.57
N ILE A 563 -13.10 -15.77 23.70
CA ILE A 563 -13.70 -15.91 25.04
C ILE A 563 -14.47 -14.63 25.40
N LEU A 564 -13.91 -13.44 25.10
CA LEU A 564 -14.68 -12.19 25.13
C LEU A 564 -15.91 -12.27 24.22
N PHE A 565 -15.74 -12.75 22.99
CA PHE A 565 -16.81 -12.87 21.99
C PHE A 565 -17.89 -13.87 22.41
N THR A 566 -17.55 -14.95 23.11
CA THR A 566 -18.51 -15.91 23.66
C THR A 566 -19.31 -15.29 24.80
N LEU A 567 -18.67 -14.51 25.68
CA LEU A 567 -19.35 -13.74 26.73
C LEU A 567 -20.26 -12.65 26.15
N VAL A 568 -19.86 -12.00 25.05
CA VAL A 568 -20.70 -11.02 24.33
C VAL A 568 -21.88 -11.70 23.62
N LEU A 569 -21.67 -12.83 22.93
CA LEU A 569 -22.74 -13.57 22.26
C LEU A 569 -23.82 -14.09 23.24
N ILE A 570 -23.43 -14.47 24.45
CA ILE A 570 -24.36 -14.83 25.54
C ILE A 570 -25.19 -13.62 26.02
N CYS A 571 -24.74 -12.38 25.73
CA CYS A 571 -25.46 -11.14 26.01
C CYS A 571 -26.13 -10.51 24.77
N SER A 572 -26.04 -11.12 23.59
CA SER A 572 -26.56 -10.54 22.34
C SER A 572 -27.21 -11.58 21.42
N SER A 573 -28.22 -12.28 21.94
CA SER A 573 -29.12 -13.12 21.13
C SER A 573 -30.54 -12.53 21.15
N TYR A 574 -30.97 -11.83 20.10
CA TYR A 574 -32.36 -11.81 19.60
C TYR A 574 -32.47 -11.12 18.21
N ASP A 575 -33.36 -11.69 17.39
CA ASP A 575 -33.85 -11.44 16.01
C ASP A 575 -33.76 -10.05 15.33
N GLY A 576 -33.93 -10.02 13.99
CA GLY A 576 -34.05 -8.75 13.24
C GLY A 576 -34.36 -8.72 11.71
N ASP A 577 -34.50 -9.84 10.99
CA ASP A 577 -34.79 -9.83 9.53
C ASP A 577 -36.30 -9.74 9.18
N GLU A 578 -37.01 -8.79 9.79
CA GLU A 578 -38.34 -8.33 9.33
C GLU A 578 -38.36 -6.79 9.25
N PRO A 579 -39.04 -6.17 8.27
CA PRO A 579 -39.21 -4.72 8.23
C PRO A 579 -40.09 -4.24 9.39
N ASP A 580 -39.74 -3.09 9.98
CA ASP A 580 -40.46 -2.52 11.11
C ASP A 580 -41.76 -1.80 10.71
N GLU A 581 -42.48 -1.30 11.72
CA GLU A 581 -43.75 -0.56 11.55
C GLU A 581 -43.62 0.75 10.75
N THR A 582 -42.41 1.24 10.47
CA THR A 582 -42.15 2.42 9.61
C THR A 582 -41.77 2.04 8.18
N GLY A 583 -41.71 0.74 7.88
CA GLY A 583 -41.28 0.16 6.61
C GLY A 583 -39.77 0.04 6.46
N CYS A 584 -39.00 0.32 7.52
CA CYS A 584 -37.54 0.30 7.49
C CYS A 584 -36.95 -1.02 8.01
N PRO A 585 -35.73 -1.39 7.59
CA PRO A 585 -34.92 -2.37 8.29
C PRO A 585 -34.70 -1.96 9.77
N VAL A 586 -34.76 -2.93 10.69
CA VAL A 586 -34.71 -2.70 12.16
C VAL A 586 -33.48 -1.90 12.61
N VAL A 587 -32.38 -1.98 11.85
CA VAL A 587 -31.13 -1.21 12.05
C VAL A 587 -31.28 0.32 11.96
N PHE A 588 -32.37 0.83 11.37
CA PHE A 588 -32.75 2.25 11.45
C PHE A 588 -33.47 2.64 12.77
N GLN A 589 -33.59 1.69 13.72
CA GLN A 589 -34.03 1.90 15.11
C GLN A 589 -35.44 2.52 15.27
N LYS A 590 -36.33 2.34 14.27
CA LYS A 590 -37.61 3.06 14.13
C LYS A 590 -37.50 4.60 14.08
N LEU A 591 -36.28 5.14 13.88
CA LEU A 591 -36.03 6.59 13.84
C LEU A 591 -36.27 7.19 12.44
N CYS A 592 -36.09 6.40 11.39
CA CYS A 592 -36.35 6.80 10.00
C CYS A 592 -37.71 6.33 9.51
N THR A 593 -38.16 6.87 8.37
CA THR A 593 -39.32 6.36 7.63
C THR A 593 -38.93 5.96 6.22
N CYS A 594 -39.34 4.77 5.78
CA CYS A 594 -38.98 4.19 4.49
C CYS A 594 -40.26 3.97 3.68
N LYS A 595 -40.64 4.95 2.85
CA LYS A 595 -41.98 4.99 2.22
C LYS A 595 -42.01 5.68 0.86
N ARG A 596 -42.99 5.28 0.05
CA ARG A 596 -43.34 5.94 -1.22
C ARG A 596 -44.16 7.20 -0.91
N GLN A 597 -43.63 8.37 -1.25
CA GLN A 597 -44.30 9.66 -1.06
C GLN A 597 -43.81 10.71 -2.09
N LYS A 598 -44.61 11.76 -2.30
CA LYS A 598 -44.22 12.89 -3.16
C LYS A 598 -42.99 13.61 -2.60
N TYR A 599 -42.12 14.08 -3.49
CA TYR A 599 -40.99 14.94 -3.13
C TYR A 599 -41.12 16.28 -3.86
N HIS A 600 -41.24 17.38 -3.11
CA HIS A 600 -41.58 18.70 -3.67
C HIS A 600 -40.52 19.25 -4.65
N TYR A 601 -39.28 18.76 -4.57
CA TYR A 601 -38.16 19.16 -5.43
C TYR A 601 -37.78 18.08 -6.46
N TRP A 602 -38.73 17.22 -6.83
CA TRP A 602 -38.59 16.24 -7.91
C TRP A 602 -38.90 16.84 -9.29
N LYS A 603 -38.62 16.11 -10.37
CA LYS A 603 -38.84 16.54 -11.77
C LYS A 603 -40.33 16.72 -12.11
N ASP A 604 -41.20 15.96 -11.44
CA ASP A 604 -42.64 16.19 -11.35
C ASP A 604 -43.04 16.17 -9.86
N PRO A 605 -43.54 17.28 -9.27
CA PRO A 605 -43.92 17.32 -7.86
C PRO A 605 -45.13 16.43 -7.50
N GLU A 606 -45.86 15.91 -8.50
CA GLU A 606 -46.94 14.95 -8.29
C GLU A 606 -46.45 13.48 -8.27
N GLU A 607 -45.22 13.19 -8.70
CA GLU A 607 -44.68 11.83 -8.75
C GLU A 607 -44.36 11.27 -7.34
N ILE A 608 -44.65 9.97 -7.13
CA ILE A 608 -44.50 9.28 -5.85
C ILE A 608 -43.24 8.39 -5.87
N ILE A 609 -42.13 8.94 -5.39
CA ILE A 609 -40.84 8.23 -5.32
C ILE A 609 -40.68 7.46 -3.99
N PHE A 610 -39.93 6.36 -4.01
CA PHE A 610 -39.55 5.64 -2.78
C PHE A 610 -38.36 6.33 -2.10
N MET A 611 -38.53 6.76 -0.85
CA MET A 611 -37.47 7.47 -0.13
C MET A 611 -37.29 6.98 1.31
N VAL A 612 -36.05 7.10 1.80
CA VAL A 612 -35.69 6.96 3.21
C VAL A 612 -35.45 8.36 3.77
N ASN A 613 -36.13 8.70 4.86
CA ASN A 613 -35.98 9.97 5.55
C ASN A 613 -35.59 9.75 7.02
N CYS A 614 -34.44 10.33 7.40
CA CYS A 614 -33.82 10.31 8.72
C CYS A 614 -33.48 11.74 9.19
N THR A 615 -34.43 12.68 9.03
CA THR A 615 -34.24 14.09 9.42
C THR A 615 -34.22 14.22 10.96
N ASN A 616 -33.21 14.91 11.51
CA ASN A 616 -33.04 15.19 12.94
C ASN A 616 -32.99 13.93 13.86
N THR A 617 -32.54 12.78 13.33
CA THR A 617 -32.51 11.49 14.05
C THR A 617 -31.36 11.34 15.07
N ASN A 618 -30.50 12.36 15.23
CA ASN A 618 -29.36 12.37 16.16
C ASN A 618 -28.30 11.26 15.91
N PHE A 619 -28.20 10.73 14.69
CA PHE A 619 -27.14 9.76 14.34
C PHE A 619 -25.75 10.41 14.43
N LYS A 620 -24.75 9.61 14.83
CA LYS A 620 -23.34 10.01 15.02
C LYS A 620 -22.37 9.24 14.13
N ASP A 621 -22.90 8.35 13.31
CA ASP A 621 -22.21 7.57 12.30
C ASP A 621 -23.20 7.25 11.16
N THR A 622 -22.72 6.55 10.14
CA THR A 622 -23.47 6.22 8.92
C THR A 622 -23.64 4.72 8.70
N SER A 623 -23.50 3.90 9.76
CA SER A 623 -23.47 2.43 9.63
C SER A 623 -24.75 1.83 9.04
N MET A 624 -25.90 2.45 9.31
CA MET A 624 -27.21 2.07 8.76
C MET A 624 -27.36 2.33 7.25
N LEU A 625 -26.45 3.08 6.62
CA LEU A 625 -26.51 3.39 5.19
C LEU A 625 -25.94 2.28 4.28
N ASP A 626 -25.23 1.29 4.84
CA ASP A 626 -24.88 0.02 4.16
C ASP A 626 -26.15 -0.82 3.89
N THR A 627 -27.15 -0.68 4.76
CA THR A 627 -28.42 -1.43 4.79
C THR A 627 -29.62 -0.65 4.21
N LEU A 628 -29.40 0.20 3.20
CA LEU A 628 -30.50 0.91 2.54
C LEU A 628 -31.40 -0.05 1.74
N PRO A 629 -32.74 0.11 1.75
CA PRO A 629 -33.66 -0.75 1.01
C PRO A 629 -33.46 -0.68 -0.51
N ASP A 630 -33.58 -1.83 -1.18
CA ASP A 630 -33.53 -1.91 -2.64
C ASP A 630 -34.60 -1.03 -3.32
N GLY A 631 -34.26 -0.43 -4.46
CA GLY A 631 -35.15 0.45 -5.22
C GLY A 631 -35.39 1.83 -4.62
N ILE A 632 -34.60 2.24 -3.61
CA ILE A 632 -34.60 3.59 -3.06
C ILE A 632 -34.25 4.63 -4.14
N GLN A 633 -35.04 5.71 -4.23
CA GLN A 633 -34.88 6.78 -5.21
C GLN A 633 -34.34 8.09 -4.60
N ALA A 634 -34.57 8.32 -3.30
CA ALA A 634 -34.02 9.45 -2.57
C ALA A 634 -33.65 9.09 -1.12
N LEU A 635 -32.48 9.55 -0.67
CA LEU A 635 -32.06 9.53 0.72
C LEU A 635 -32.06 10.95 1.29
N ILE A 636 -32.85 11.19 2.34
CA ILE A 636 -32.86 12.45 3.10
C ILE A 636 -32.28 12.18 4.49
N PHE A 637 -31.03 12.56 4.70
CA PHE A 637 -30.24 12.19 5.87
C PHE A 637 -29.62 13.42 6.52
N THR A 638 -30.45 14.30 7.07
CA THR A 638 -30.09 15.68 7.47
C THR A 638 -30.31 15.94 8.96
N GLY A 639 -29.61 16.92 9.54
CA GLY A 639 -29.79 17.29 10.96
C GLY A 639 -29.17 16.31 11.95
N ASN A 640 -28.11 15.59 11.55
CA ASN A 640 -27.40 14.63 12.39
C ASN A 640 -26.00 15.19 12.80
N ASP A 641 -25.17 14.38 13.45
CA ASP A 641 -23.93 14.82 14.12
C ASP A 641 -22.72 14.00 13.64
N ILE A 642 -22.37 14.16 12.36
CA ILE A 642 -21.53 13.23 11.58
C ILE A 642 -20.27 13.95 11.05
N PRO A 643 -19.24 14.14 11.88
CA PRO A 643 -18.07 14.94 11.49
C PRO A 643 -17.17 14.32 10.41
N VAL A 644 -17.29 13.01 10.14
CA VAL A 644 -16.46 12.32 9.13
C VAL A 644 -17.30 11.32 8.35
N LEU A 645 -17.37 11.49 7.02
CA LEU A 645 -17.85 10.46 6.11
C LEU A 645 -16.70 9.52 5.77
N HIS A 646 -16.84 8.25 6.17
CA HIS A 646 -15.86 7.20 5.95
C HIS A 646 -15.96 6.62 4.53
N TRP A 647 -15.08 5.69 4.15
CA TRP A 647 -15.17 4.99 2.86
C TRP A 647 -16.43 4.10 2.80
N ASN A 648 -17.02 3.94 1.61
CA ASN A 648 -18.13 3.05 1.31
C ASN A 648 -19.35 3.25 2.25
N VAL A 649 -19.82 4.51 2.40
CA VAL A 649 -20.96 4.85 3.27
C VAL A 649 -22.25 4.11 2.88
N PHE A 650 -22.44 3.89 1.58
CA PHE A 650 -23.61 3.23 0.98
C PHE A 650 -23.41 1.71 0.81
N GLY A 651 -22.39 1.15 1.48
CA GLY A 651 -22.03 -0.25 1.38
C GLY A 651 -21.09 -0.59 0.23
N VAL A 652 -20.95 -1.90 -0.01
CA VAL A 652 -20.01 -2.47 -1.00
C VAL A 652 -20.73 -3.22 -2.13
N TRP A 653 -21.90 -3.80 -1.84
CA TRP A 653 -22.54 -4.80 -2.70
C TRP A 653 -23.71 -4.27 -3.54
N ASN A 654 -24.42 -3.24 -3.06
CA ASN A 654 -25.56 -2.64 -3.76
C ASN A 654 -25.13 -1.38 -4.53
N ASP A 655 -25.30 -1.39 -5.86
CA ASP A 655 -24.98 -0.32 -6.83
C ASP A 655 -26.04 0.81 -6.91
N HIS A 656 -26.97 0.85 -5.93
CA HIS A 656 -28.04 1.85 -5.72
C HIS A 656 -28.58 2.53 -6.99
N ARG A 657 -28.95 1.75 -8.01
CA ARG A 657 -29.17 2.24 -9.39
C ARG A 657 -30.34 3.19 -9.55
N ASP A 658 -31.33 3.08 -8.67
CA ASP A 658 -32.52 3.92 -8.66
C ASP A 658 -32.32 5.23 -7.86
N LEU A 659 -31.24 5.34 -7.08
CA LEU A 659 -30.97 6.45 -6.17
C LEU A 659 -30.50 7.69 -6.93
N GLU A 660 -31.41 8.64 -7.16
CA GLU A 660 -31.11 9.87 -7.91
C GLU A 660 -30.76 11.07 -7.01
N ILE A 661 -31.16 11.03 -5.73
CA ILE A 661 -30.99 12.15 -4.77
C ILE A 661 -30.35 11.68 -3.47
N VAL A 662 -29.29 12.39 -3.04
CA VAL A 662 -28.69 12.26 -1.70
C VAL A 662 -28.64 13.64 -1.05
N ASP A 663 -29.39 13.83 0.03
CA ASP A 663 -29.30 15.00 0.90
C ASP A 663 -28.59 14.65 2.21
N MET A 664 -27.40 15.25 2.39
CA MET A 664 -26.58 15.17 3.61
C MET A 664 -26.29 16.57 4.16
N SER A 665 -27.22 17.52 3.98
CA SER A 665 -27.16 18.86 4.54
C SER A 665 -27.30 18.87 6.08
N ASN A 666 -26.73 19.88 6.74
CA ASN A 666 -26.83 20.10 8.19
C ASN A 666 -26.38 18.89 9.03
N ASN A 667 -25.18 18.36 8.76
CA ASN A 667 -24.62 17.19 9.44
C ASN A 667 -23.26 17.44 10.13
N LYS A 668 -22.72 18.67 10.05
CA LYS A 668 -21.40 19.06 10.58
C LYS A 668 -20.23 18.28 9.96
N ILE A 669 -20.36 17.84 8.70
CA ILE A 669 -19.35 17.03 8.03
C ILE A 669 -18.10 17.88 7.83
N GLN A 670 -16.97 17.47 8.44
CA GLN A 670 -15.67 18.14 8.35
C GLN A 670 -14.74 17.44 7.36
N GLU A 671 -14.83 16.11 7.24
CA GLU A 671 -13.94 15.31 6.40
C GLU A 671 -14.71 14.26 5.59
N ILE A 672 -14.50 14.24 4.28
CA ILE A 672 -15.02 13.20 3.38
C ILE A 672 -13.84 12.35 2.90
N LYS A 673 -13.84 11.05 3.21
CA LYS A 673 -12.79 10.12 2.77
C LYS A 673 -12.94 9.78 1.29
N GLY A 674 -11.82 9.46 0.64
CA GLY A 674 -11.83 8.89 -0.71
C GLY A 674 -12.70 7.62 -0.76
N LYS A 675 -13.51 7.49 -1.81
CA LYS A 675 -14.56 6.46 -1.95
C LYS A 675 -15.68 6.49 -0.87
N ALA A 676 -15.95 7.61 -0.19
CA ALA A 676 -17.13 7.70 0.67
C ALA A 676 -18.44 7.39 -0.09
N TYR A 677 -18.59 8.03 -1.25
CA TYR A 677 -19.71 7.85 -2.19
C TYR A 677 -19.47 6.73 -3.20
N HIS A 678 -18.89 5.61 -2.78
CA HIS A 678 -18.85 4.43 -3.65
C HIS A 678 -20.28 3.88 -3.86
N GLN A 679 -20.52 3.19 -5.00
CA GLN A 679 -21.80 2.57 -5.34
C GLN A 679 -23.03 3.49 -5.45
N VAL A 680 -22.87 4.80 -5.64
CA VAL A 680 -23.98 5.76 -5.88
C VAL A 680 -23.82 6.52 -7.21
N SER A 681 -23.42 5.81 -8.26
CA SER A 681 -23.04 6.38 -9.57
C SER A 681 -24.21 7.02 -10.35
N TYR A 682 -25.45 6.68 -9.97
CA TYR A 682 -26.69 7.14 -10.60
C TYR A 682 -27.24 8.46 -10.01
N VAL A 683 -26.67 8.94 -8.90
CA VAL A 683 -27.10 10.19 -8.23
C VAL A 683 -26.91 11.40 -9.14
N LYS A 684 -28.00 12.15 -9.33
CA LYS A 684 -28.08 13.36 -10.15
C LYS A 684 -28.06 14.64 -9.30
N ARG A 685 -28.49 14.56 -8.04
CA ARG A 685 -28.53 15.69 -7.11
C ARG A 685 -27.86 15.32 -5.79
N LEU A 686 -26.79 16.04 -5.44
CA LEU A 686 -26.10 15.93 -4.16
C LEU A 686 -26.26 17.23 -3.38
N LEU A 687 -26.70 17.15 -2.12
CA LEU A 687 -26.78 18.29 -1.21
C LEU A 687 -25.87 18.09 0.00
N LEU A 688 -25.00 19.06 0.23
CA LEU A 688 -24.02 19.10 1.32
C LEU A 688 -24.03 20.47 2.04
N ASN A 689 -25.14 21.20 1.96
CA ASN A 689 -25.29 22.53 2.53
C ASN A 689 -25.19 22.51 4.06
N HIS A 690 -24.75 23.61 4.69
CA HIS A 690 -24.65 23.73 6.15
C HIS A 690 -23.76 22.62 6.77
N ASN A 691 -22.49 22.58 6.35
CA ASN A 691 -21.47 21.63 6.83
C ASN A 691 -20.12 22.35 7.02
N ASP A 692 -19.16 21.67 7.64
CA ASP A 692 -17.91 22.25 8.14
C ASP A 692 -16.67 21.82 7.32
N LEU A 693 -16.81 21.61 6.00
CA LEU A 693 -15.82 20.85 5.21
C LEU A 693 -14.40 21.47 5.23
N ILE A 694 -13.41 20.64 5.53
CA ILE A 694 -11.98 20.98 5.61
C ILE A 694 -11.29 20.47 4.34
N VAL A 695 -11.15 21.35 3.35
CA VAL A 695 -10.66 21.00 2.00
C VAL A 695 -9.14 21.11 1.82
N SER A 696 -8.41 21.75 2.75
CA SER A 696 -6.96 21.99 2.60
C SER A 696 -6.06 21.10 3.49
N GLY A 697 -4.84 20.82 3.01
CA GLY A 697 -3.75 20.23 3.79
C GLY A 697 -3.68 18.71 3.81
N ARG A 698 -2.70 18.15 4.55
CA ARG A 698 -2.26 16.71 4.50
C ARG A 698 -3.31 15.65 4.86
N ARG A 699 -4.57 16.02 5.12
CA ARG A 699 -5.67 15.10 5.46
C ARG A 699 -6.65 14.88 4.30
N PHE A 700 -6.64 15.79 3.32
CA PHE A 700 -7.66 15.86 2.29
C PHE A 700 -7.27 15.07 1.02
N HIS A 701 -8.28 14.58 0.28
CA HIS A 701 -8.09 13.80 -0.95
C HIS A 701 -8.92 14.38 -2.10
N GLY A 702 -8.27 14.80 -3.20
CA GLY A 702 -8.93 15.41 -4.36
C GLY A 702 -9.86 14.50 -5.19
N ARG A 703 -10.26 13.32 -4.69
CA ARG A 703 -11.13 12.35 -5.40
C ARG A 703 -12.37 11.98 -4.58
N ILE A 704 -13.04 12.98 -4.01
CA ILE A 704 -14.27 12.77 -3.23
C ILE A 704 -15.54 12.70 -4.10
N LEU A 705 -15.60 13.43 -5.22
CA LEU A 705 -16.78 13.48 -6.10
C LEU A 705 -16.69 12.56 -7.33
N THR A 706 -15.56 11.85 -7.55
CA THR A 706 -15.28 11.00 -8.73
C THR A 706 -16.27 9.85 -8.97
N ASN A 707 -17.16 9.54 -8.03
CA ASN A 707 -18.15 8.47 -8.20
C ASN A 707 -19.45 8.98 -8.84
N PHE A 708 -19.71 10.30 -8.83
CA PHE A 708 -20.97 10.89 -9.28
C PHE A 708 -21.00 11.14 -10.80
N VAL A 709 -20.90 10.06 -11.57
CA VAL A 709 -20.81 10.12 -13.04
C VAL A 709 -21.99 10.86 -13.68
N ARG A 710 -23.19 10.81 -13.06
CA ARG A 710 -24.43 11.41 -13.59
C ARG A 710 -24.87 12.71 -12.90
N LEU A 711 -23.98 13.39 -12.17
CA LEU A 711 -24.35 14.58 -11.38
C LEU A 711 -24.85 15.74 -12.28
N GLU A 712 -26.11 16.14 -12.11
CA GLU A 712 -26.71 17.32 -12.76
C GLU A 712 -26.66 18.56 -11.84
N GLU A 713 -26.76 18.37 -10.52
CA GLU A 713 -26.81 19.44 -9.51
C GLU A 713 -25.93 19.15 -8.29
N LEU A 714 -25.15 20.15 -7.86
CA LEU A 714 -24.29 20.09 -6.68
C LEU A 714 -24.56 21.28 -5.77
N HIS A 715 -25.03 21.01 -4.55
CA HIS A 715 -25.34 22.03 -3.54
C HIS A 715 -24.30 22.06 -2.42
N LEU A 716 -23.57 23.18 -2.31
CA LEU A 716 -22.48 23.44 -1.36
C LEU A 716 -22.64 24.83 -0.69
N THR A 717 -23.87 25.27 -0.44
CA THR A 717 -24.18 26.54 0.24
C THR A 717 -23.81 26.44 1.73
N ASN A 718 -22.98 27.36 2.23
CA ASN A 718 -22.43 27.35 3.59
C ASN A 718 -21.88 25.95 4.00
N ALA A 719 -20.92 25.43 3.24
CA ALA A 719 -20.47 24.05 3.34
C ALA A 719 -19.02 23.87 3.82
N PHE A 720 -18.28 24.93 4.12
CA PHE A 720 -16.83 24.90 4.40
C PHE A 720 -16.44 25.64 5.68
N SER A 721 -15.40 25.16 6.37
CA SER A 721 -15.00 25.73 7.67
C SER A 721 -14.29 27.08 7.55
N GLU A 722 -14.78 28.07 8.31
CA GLU A 722 -14.18 29.41 8.56
C GLU A 722 -12.71 29.39 9.05
N THR A 723 -12.18 28.23 9.45
CA THR A 723 -10.87 28.10 10.12
C THR A 723 -9.66 28.08 9.16
N ILE A 724 -9.86 28.33 7.87
CA ILE A 724 -8.87 28.14 6.80
C ILE A 724 -8.67 29.44 6.01
N ASP A 725 -7.43 29.78 5.68
CA ASP A 725 -7.10 30.88 4.74
C ASP A 725 -7.71 30.58 3.36
N THR A 726 -8.70 31.40 2.97
CA THR A 726 -9.50 31.29 1.74
C THR A 726 -8.64 31.17 0.48
N LYS A 727 -7.42 31.71 0.50
CA LYS A 727 -6.49 31.71 -0.65
C LYS A 727 -5.98 30.32 -1.04
N TRP A 728 -5.97 29.37 -0.10
CA TRP A 728 -5.54 27.98 -0.38
C TRP A 728 -6.73 27.07 -0.65
N TYR A 729 -7.85 27.32 0.04
CA TYR A 729 -9.08 26.56 -0.08
C TYR A 729 -9.56 26.39 -1.54
N LEU A 730 -9.67 27.48 -2.29
CA LEU A 730 -10.25 27.46 -3.65
C LEU A 730 -9.37 26.72 -4.67
N LYS A 731 -8.05 26.72 -4.47
CA LYS A 731 -7.12 25.96 -5.30
C LYS A 731 -7.29 24.45 -5.10
N ASP A 732 -7.44 24.01 -3.86
CA ASP A 732 -7.71 22.61 -3.55
C ASP A 732 -9.13 22.20 -4.00
N LEU A 733 -10.11 23.11 -3.94
CA LEU A 733 -11.45 22.92 -4.51
C LEU A 733 -11.41 22.72 -6.04
N LYS A 734 -10.67 23.57 -6.77
CA LYS A 734 -10.41 23.42 -8.23
C LYS A 734 -9.82 22.04 -8.55
N ASN A 735 -8.87 21.57 -7.73
CA ASN A 735 -8.28 20.23 -7.91
C ASN A 735 -9.31 19.10 -7.76
N ILE A 736 -10.31 19.21 -6.86
CA ILE A 736 -11.41 18.23 -6.76
C ILE A 736 -12.23 18.23 -8.05
N PHE A 737 -12.63 19.41 -8.52
CA PHE A 737 -13.52 19.55 -9.67
C PHE A 737 -12.88 19.00 -10.95
N LEU A 738 -11.62 19.37 -11.21
CA LEU A 738 -10.84 18.81 -12.33
C LEU A 738 -10.65 17.29 -12.21
N ALA A 739 -10.34 16.78 -11.02
CA ALA A 739 -10.12 15.35 -10.82
C ALA A 739 -11.41 14.51 -10.85
N SER A 740 -12.59 15.13 -10.75
CA SER A 740 -13.90 14.44 -10.67
C SER A 740 -14.70 14.40 -11.98
N ASN A 741 -14.25 15.12 -13.02
CA ASN A 741 -14.80 15.08 -14.39
C ASN A 741 -16.34 15.16 -14.47
N LEU A 742 -16.93 16.18 -13.85
CA LEU A 742 -18.38 16.35 -13.72
C LEU A 742 -19.02 16.94 -14.99
N GLU A 743 -18.88 16.24 -16.12
CA GLU A 743 -19.31 16.68 -17.46
C GLU A 743 -20.81 17.03 -17.58
N HIS A 744 -21.64 16.40 -16.75
CA HIS A 744 -23.10 16.56 -16.75
C HIS A 744 -23.61 17.70 -15.84
N LEU A 745 -22.75 18.34 -15.06
CA LEU A 745 -23.15 19.34 -14.07
C LEU A 745 -23.75 20.59 -14.74
N LYS A 746 -24.96 20.96 -14.33
CA LYS A 746 -25.74 22.11 -14.83
C LYS A 746 -25.84 23.23 -13.80
N THR A 747 -26.01 22.86 -12.53
CA THR A 747 -26.22 23.80 -11.43
C THR A 747 -25.17 23.61 -10.34
N LEU A 748 -24.48 24.69 -9.98
CA LEU A 748 -23.51 24.74 -8.89
C LEU A 748 -23.87 25.86 -7.92
N HIS A 749 -24.11 25.49 -6.66
CA HIS A 749 -24.39 26.40 -5.56
C HIS A 749 -23.18 26.53 -4.63
N LEU A 750 -22.66 27.74 -4.49
CA LEU A 750 -21.49 28.11 -3.69
C LEU A 750 -21.74 29.39 -2.86
N GLU A 751 -23.00 29.71 -2.57
CA GLU A 751 -23.38 30.85 -1.73
C GLU A 751 -22.90 30.69 -0.27
N GLN A 752 -22.73 31.79 0.45
CA GLN A 752 -22.44 31.79 1.90
C GLN A 752 -21.17 31.01 2.31
N ASN A 753 -20.12 31.03 1.49
CA ASN A 753 -18.86 30.31 1.71
C ASN A 753 -17.65 31.24 1.90
N GLU A 754 -17.89 32.49 2.28
CA GLU A 754 -16.89 33.54 2.47
C GLU A 754 -15.82 33.64 1.35
N ILE A 755 -16.21 33.49 0.09
CA ILE A 755 -15.26 33.50 -1.04
C ILE A 755 -14.78 34.94 -1.30
N TRP A 756 -13.49 35.23 -1.06
CA TRP A 756 -12.90 36.60 -1.15
C TRP A 756 -12.39 36.98 -2.56
N SER A 757 -11.84 36.02 -3.30
CA SER A 757 -11.15 36.19 -4.60
C SER A 757 -11.06 34.81 -5.29
N ILE A 758 -11.08 34.74 -6.62
CA ILE A 758 -11.00 33.47 -7.37
C ILE A 758 -9.75 33.53 -8.25
N THR A 759 -8.64 33.01 -7.72
CA THR A 759 -7.28 33.22 -8.24
C THR A 759 -6.87 32.36 -9.44
N ASP A 760 -7.77 31.54 -9.96
CA ASP A 760 -7.55 30.63 -11.07
C ASP A 760 -8.64 30.87 -12.14
N ASP A 761 -8.31 31.63 -13.19
CA ASP A 761 -9.25 32.08 -14.24
C ASP A 761 -10.13 30.96 -14.82
N ASP A 762 -9.59 29.74 -14.93
CA ASP A 762 -10.19 28.57 -15.57
C ASP A 762 -10.97 27.65 -14.61
N MET A 763 -11.11 28.00 -13.33
CA MET A 763 -11.70 27.13 -12.29
C MET A 763 -13.06 26.52 -12.68
N PHE A 764 -13.98 27.30 -13.26
CA PHE A 764 -15.30 26.83 -13.66
C PHE A 764 -15.33 26.19 -15.07
N CYS A 765 -14.23 26.29 -15.84
CA CYS A 765 -14.13 25.67 -17.17
C CYS A 765 -14.11 24.14 -17.11
N ALA A 766 -13.94 23.55 -15.93
CA ALA A 766 -14.16 22.13 -15.66
C ALA A 766 -15.61 21.65 -15.88
N PHE A 767 -16.57 22.56 -16.05
CA PHE A 767 -18.00 22.25 -16.14
C PHE A 767 -18.59 22.63 -17.52
N PRO A 768 -18.34 21.84 -18.59
CA PRO A 768 -18.79 22.17 -19.94
C PRO A 768 -20.31 22.12 -20.14
N SER A 769 -21.09 21.74 -19.13
CA SER A 769 -22.56 21.72 -19.14
C SER A 769 -23.23 22.77 -18.24
N LEU A 770 -22.45 23.60 -17.53
CA LEU A 770 -22.97 24.54 -16.53
C LEU A 770 -23.90 25.59 -17.16
N THR A 771 -25.12 25.69 -16.63
CA THR A 771 -26.11 26.71 -16.97
C THR A 771 -26.33 27.71 -15.84
N ASN A 772 -26.20 27.27 -14.59
CA ASN A 772 -26.56 28.04 -13.40
C ASN A 772 -25.37 28.05 -12.42
N LEU A 773 -24.83 29.23 -12.13
CA LEU A 773 -23.74 29.43 -11.17
C LEU A 773 -24.17 30.42 -10.08
N HIS A 774 -24.22 29.95 -8.84
CA HIS A 774 -24.65 30.76 -7.70
C HIS A 774 -23.46 31.05 -6.78
N LEU A 775 -23.09 32.33 -6.69
CA LEU A 775 -21.98 32.85 -5.88
C LEU A 775 -22.45 33.99 -4.94
N GLY A 776 -23.75 34.13 -4.73
CA GLY A 776 -24.34 35.13 -3.84
C GLY A 776 -23.86 35.03 -2.39
N ASP A 777 -23.95 36.14 -1.66
CA ASP A 777 -23.65 36.23 -0.21
C ASP A 777 -22.22 35.72 0.14
N ASN A 778 -21.25 36.10 -0.68
CA ASN A 778 -19.81 35.86 -0.50
C ASN A 778 -19.08 37.21 -0.29
N GLN A 779 -17.75 37.26 -0.46
CA GLN A 779 -16.95 38.47 -0.26
C GLN A 779 -16.19 38.94 -1.52
N LEU A 780 -16.60 38.49 -2.73
CA LEU A 780 -15.90 38.79 -3.99
C LEU A 780 -15.82 40.29 -4.26
N GLN A 781 -14.66 40.76 -4.71
CA GLN A 781 -14.39 42.20 -4.96
C GLN A 781 -14.42 42.58 -6.45
N ASP A 782 -14.23 41.62 -7.36
CA ASP A 782 -14.41 41.72 -8.82
C ASP A 782 -14.70 40.30 -9.36
N ILE A 783 -14.99 40.16 -10.65
CA ILE A 783 -15.17 38.88 -11.34
C ILE A 783 -13.83 38.49 -12.00
N GLU A 784 -12.98 37.81 -11.23
CA GLU A 784 -11.61 37.44 -11.65
C GLU A 784 -11.57 36.21 -12.57
N PHE A 785 -12.65 35.45 -12.68
CA PHE A 785 -12.70 34.21 -13.47
C PHE A 785 -13.15 34.39 -14.93
N SER A 786 -12.77 33.42 -15.77
CA SER A 786 -13.06 33.42 -17.20
C SER A 786 -14.48 32.95 -17.51
N LEU A 787 -15.27 33.86 -18.09
CA LEU A 787 -16.59 33.53 -18.66
C LEU A 787 -16.48 32.89 -20.05
N ASP A 788 -15.34 33.01 -20.73
CA ASP A 788 -15.17 32.61 -22.14
C ASP A 788 -15.36 31.10 -22.40
N CYS A 789 -15.21 30.25 -21.38
CA CYS A 789 -15.47 28.82 -21.47
C CYS A 789 -16.93 28.44 -21.14
N LEU A 790 -17.69 29.31 -20.47
CA LEU A 790 -19.03 29.01 -19.93
C LEU A 790 -20.14 29.25 -20.97
N GLN A 791 -19.99 28.69 -22.16
CA GLN A 791 -20.83 28.94 -23.35
C GLN A 791 -22.32 28.59 -23.18
N LYS A 792 -22.66 27.73 -22.20
CA LYS A 792 -24.05 27.34 -21.86
C LYS A 792 -24.64 28.14 -20.70
N LEU A 793 -23.87 29.05 -20.08
CA LEU A 793 -24.32 29.81 -18.92
C LEU A 793 -25.57 30.63 -19.25
N ARG A 794 -26.48 30.67 -18.28
CA ARG A 794 -27.75 31.38 -18.31
C ARG A 794 -27.91 32.26 -17.08
N TYR A 795 -27.69 31.66 -15.91
CA TYR A 795 -27.92 32.31 -14.63
C TYR A 795 -26.59 32.49 -13.87
N LEU A 796 -26.30 33.74 -13.48
CA LEU A 796 -25.13 34.11 -12.68
C LEU A 796 -25.57 34.99 -11.50
N ASP A 797 -25.55 34.44 -10.30
CA ASP A 797 -25.82 35.19 -9.08
C ASP A 797 -24.54 35.64 -8.39
N LEU A 798 -24.40 36.95 -8.20
CA LEU A 798 -23.30 37.62 -7.50
C LEU A 798 -23.83 38.59 -6.42
N GLN A 799 -25.05 38.38 -5.92
CA GLN A 799 -25.66 39.26 -4.91
C GLN A 799 -24.85 39.33 -3.61
N TYR A 800 -25.03 40.42 -2.86
CA TYR A 800 -24.51 40.64 -1.49
C TYR A 800 -22.98 40.48 -1.30
N ASN A 801 -22.23 40.36 -2.39
CA ASN A 801 -20.76 40.33 -2.42
C ASN A 801 -20.14 41.70 -2.07
N LYS A 802 -18.83 41.88 -2.28
CA LYS A 802 -18.10 43.13 -1.98
C LYS A 802 -17.60 43.84 -3.24
N ILE A 803 -18.27 43.62 -4.38
CA ILE A 803 -17.91 44.22 -5.66
C ILE A 803 -18.09 45.73 -5.58
N ARG A 804 -16.98 46.47 -5.55
CA ARG A 804 -16.98 47.95 -5.52
C ARG A 804 -17.05 48.56 -6.92
N ARG A 805 -16.58 47.84 -7.94
CA ARG A 805 -16.51 48.22 -9.36
C ARG A 805 -16.31 46.97 -10.22
N LEU A 806 -16.55 47.08 -11.53
CA LEU A 806 -16.24 46.05 -12.53
C LEU A 806 -15.41 46.69 -13.65
N THR A 807 -14.42 45.96 -14.19
CA THR A 807 -13.56 46.48 -15.26
C THR A 807 -14.23 46.40 -16.64
N ASP A 808 -13.78 47.24 -17.58
CA ASP A 808 -14.24 47.20 -18.98
C ASP A 808 -14.06 45.82 -19.62
N ALA A 809 -12.98 45.09 -19.27
CA ALA A 809 -12.75 43.73 -19.75
C ALA A 809 -13.82 42.75 -19.23
N THR A 810 -14.20 42.88 -17.96
CA THR A 810 -15.28 42.11 -17.32
C THR A 810 -16.64 42.40 -17.97
N LEU A 811 -16.95 43.68 -18.21
CA LEU A 811 -18.24 44.10 -18.79
C LEU A 811 -18.40 43.62 -20.24
N ASN A 812 -17.34 43.71 -21.05
CA ASN A 812 -17.34 43.16 -22.42
C ASN A 812 -17.47 41.61 -22.44
N LYS A 813 -16.95 40.90 -21.43
CA LYS A 813 -17.15 39.45 -21.29
C LYS A 813 -18.59 39.09 -20.93
N LEU A 814 -19.23 39.85 -20.03
CA LEU A 814 -20.65 39.67 -19.66
C LEU A 814 -21.56 39.87 -20.89
N ASP A 815 -21.40 40.96 -21.64
CA ASP A 815 -22.15 41.24 -22.88
C ASP A 815 -21.89 40.23 -24.01
N LYS A 816 -20.78 39.47 -23.95
CA LYS A 816 -20.45 38.43 -24.93
C LYS A 816 -21.13 37.10 -24.61
N VAL A 817 -21.13 36.70 -23.33
CA VAL A 817 -21.57 35.35 -22.90
C VAL A 817 -23.05 35.34 -22.52
N LEU A 818 -23.53 36.40 -21.85
CA LEU A 818 -24.89 36.49 -21.31
C LEU A 818 -25.80 37.43 -22.11
N LYS A 819 -25.43 37.74 -23.36
CA LYS A 819 -26.33 38.38 -24.32
C LYS A 819 -27.55 37.48 -24.58
N SER A 820 -28.74 38.07 -24.48
CA SER A 820 -29.99 37.48 -24.99
C SER A 820 -31.03 38.57 -25.17
N ASP A 821 -31.89 38.40 -26.17
CA ASP A 821 -33.15 39.15 -26.27
C ASP A 821 -34.29 38.43 -25.50
N SER A 822 -33.98 37.34 -24.78
CA SER A 822 -34.91 36.61 -23.88
C SER A 822 -34.52 36.71 -22.41
N GLU A 823 -35.52 36.65 -21.53
CA GLU A 823 -35.35 36.71 -20.07
C GLU A 823 -34.61 35.48 -19.48
N ASP A 824 -34.40 34.42 -20.28
CA ASP A 824 -33.74 33.16 -19.87
C ASP A 824 -32.27 33.31 -19.46
N ARG A 825 -31.62 34.44 -19.78
CA ARG A 825 -30.22 34.73 -19.40
C ARG A 825 -30.17 35.99 -18.57
N ALA A 826 -29.63 35.91 -17.34
CA ALA A 826 -29.57 37.05 -16.46
C ALA A 826 -28.43 37.02 -15.42
N VAL A 827 -28.06 38.21 -14.95
CA VAL A 827 -27.07 38.44 -13.90
C VAL A 827 -27.73 39.17 -12.72
N HIS A 828 -27.40 38.77 -11.48
CA HIS A 828 -27.81 39.47 -10.27
C HIS A 828 -26.61 40.16 -9.61
N LEU A 829 -26.68 41.49 -9.43
CA LEU A 829 -25.63 42.30 -8.78
C LEU A 829 -26.11 43.06 -7.52
N LYS A 830 -27.37 42.86 -7.11
CA LYS A 830 -27.99 43.54 -5.96
C LYS A 830 -27.21 43.32 -4.65
N GLY A 831 -27.13 44.35 -3.82
CA GLY A 831 -26.49 44.28 -2.50
C GLY A 831 -24.96 44.43 -2.48
N ASN A 832 -24.31 44.57 -3.64
CA ASN A 832 -22.88 44.89 -3.71
C ASN A 832 -22.59 46.37 -3.36
N PRO A 833 -21.48 46.67 -2.66
CA PRO A 833 -21.15 48.00 -2.19
C PRO A 833 -20.45 48.86 -3.25
N PHE A 834 -21.16 49.19 -4.34
CA PHE A 834 -20.57 49.95 -5.44
C PHE A 834 -20.06 51.33 -5.01
N HIS A 835 -18.81 51.64 -5.37
CA HIS A 835 -18.16 52.92 -5.07
C HIS A 835 -18.36 53.89 -6.24
N CYS A 836 -19.28 54.84 -6.08
CA CYS A 836 -19.67 55.76 -7.15
C CYS A 836 -18.76 56.98 -7.21
N ASP A 837 -17.54 56.79 -7.72
CA ASP A 837 -16.56 57.83 -8.03
C ASP A 837 -16.23 57.87 -9.54
N CYS A 838 -15.16 58.58 -9.90
CA CYS A 838 -14.58 58.66 -11.25
C CYS A 838 -14.47 57.32 -11.98
N HIS A 839 -14.10 56.25 -11.26
CA HIS A 839 -13.71 54.98 -11.82
C HIS A 839 -14.91 54.06 -12.11
N LEU A 840 -16.11 54.41 -11.65
CA LEU A 840 -17.35 53.69 -11.95
C LEU A 840 -18.03 54.13 -13.27
N LYS A 841 -17.49 55.16 -13.95
CA LYS A 841 -18.04 55.78 -15.17
C LYS A 841 -18.48 54.76 -16.24
N ASN A 842 -17.62 53.78 -16.53
CA ASN A 842 -17.85 52.82 -17.59
C ASN A 842 -18.89 51.76 -17.19
N PHE A 843 -18.94 51.37 -15.91
CA PHE A 843 -20.01 50.51 -15.37
C PHE A 843 -21.36 51.23 -15.35
N GLN A 844 -21.41 52.51 -14.99
CA GLN A 844 -22.62 53.32 -15.09
C GLN A 844 -23.12 53.39 -16.55
N HIS A 845 -22.24 53.62 -17.52
CA HIS A 845 -22.59 53.59 -18.94
C HIS A 845 -23.09 52.21 -19.38
N TRP A 846 -22.38 51.14 -19.02
CA TRP A 846 -22.77 49.76 -19.33
C TRP A 846 -24.15 49.40 -18.77
N LEU A 847 -24.45 49.77 -17.52
CA LEU A 847 -25.79 49.59 -16.94
C LEU A 847 -26.88 50.28 -17.77
N LEU A 848 -26.59 51.40 -18.44
CA LEU A 848 -27.55 52.09 -19.31
C LEU A 848 -27.64 51.47 -20.72
N SER A 849 -26.58 50.85 -21.23
CA SER A 849 -26.48 50.39 -22.63
C SER A 849 -26.40 48.87 -22.87
N THR A 850 -26.34 48.03 -21.82
CA THR A 850 -26.19 46.57 -21.95
C THR A 850 -27.43 45.88 -22.52
N HIS A 851 -27.19 44.79 -23.27
CA HIS A 851 -28.18 43.82 -23.77
C HIS A 851 -28.19 42.51 -22.94
N THR A 852 -27.77 42.57 -21.69
CA THR A 852 -27.85 41.47 -20.72
C THR A 852 -28.96 41.76 -19.70
N THR A 853 -29.85 40.80 -19.45
CA THR A 853 -30.93 40.96 -18.47
C THR A 853 -30.36 41.09 -17.06
N LEU A 854 -30.72 42.17 -16.37
CA LEU A 854 -30.25 42.47 -15.01
C LEU A 854 -31.44 42.42 -14.04
N PHE A 855 -31.51 41.37 -13.22
CA PHE A 855 -32.52 41.25 -12.18
C PHE A 855 -32.38 42.40 -11.17
N HIS A 856 -33.52 43.02 -10.84
CA HIS A 856 -33.58 44.13 -9.89
C HIS A 856 -32.60 45.29 -10.21
N LYS A 857 -32.40 45.59 -11.50
CA LYS A 857 -31.55 46.70 -12.02
C LYS A 857 -31.74 48.03 -11.27
N ASP A 858 -32.99 48.35 -10.93
CA ASP A 858 -33.40 49.56 -10.18
C ASP A 858 -33.06 49.55 -8.67
N GLU A 859 -32.57 48.43 -8.15
CA GLU A 859 -32.12 48.28 -6.76
C GLU A 859 -30.59 48.32 -6.63
N ILE A 860 -29.86 48.40 -7.76
CA ILE A 860 -28.40 48.58 -7.78
C ILE A 860 -28.07 50.01 -7.35
N ARG A 861 -27.45 50.15 -6.17
CA ARG A 861 -27.17 51.44 -5.52
C ARG A 861 -25.69 51.62 -5.19
N CYS A 862 -25.29 52.89 -5.16
CA CYS A 862 -24.02 53.32 -4.58
C CYS A 862 -24.04 53.08 -3.06
N PHE A 863 -22.97 52.51 -2.52
CA PHE A 863 -22.76 52.42 -1.08
C PHE A 863 -22.07 53.68 -0.56
N ASP A 864 -20.92 53.98 -1.14
CA ASP A 864 -20.13 55.21 -0.97
C ASP A 864 -19.77 55.78 -2.37
N GLY A 865 -19.03 56.90 -2.42
CA GLY A 865 -18.64 57.51 -3.68
C GLY A 865 -18.24 58.99 -3.55
N TYR A 866 -17.67 59.55 -4.61
CA TYR A 866 -17.31 60.97 -4.69
C TYR A 866 -18.07 61.66 -5.83
N PRO A 867 -18.79 62.78 -5.57
CA PRO A 867 -19.00 63.42 -4.28
C PRO A 867 -19.91 62.60 -3.34
N GLU A 868 -19.75 62.76 -2.02
CA GLU A 868 -20.40 61.94 -0.98
C GLU A 868 -21.93 61.79 -1.13
N ARG A 869 -22.59 62.80 -1.72
CA ARG A 869 -24.02 62.79 -2.09
C ARG A 869 -24.44 61.69 -3.06
N ASN A 870 -23.50 60.90 -3.59
CA ASN A 870 -23.77 59.69 -4.37
C ASN A 870 -24.21 58.51 -3.48
N ALA A 871 -23.83 58.46 -2.21
CA ALA A 871 -24.20 57.36 -1.30
C ALA A 871 -25.74 57.14 -1.27
N GLY A 872 -26.16 55.88 -1.40
CA GLY A 872 -27.57 55.47 -1.42
C GLY A 872 -28.34 55.74 -2.73
N ARG A 873 -27.80 56.50 -3.69
CA ARG A 873 -28.42 56.70 -5.02
C ARG A 873 -28.39 55.42 -5.85
N ARG A 874 -29.29 55.31 -6.84
CA ARG A 874 -29.14 54.32 -7.93
C ARG A 874 -27.85 54.62 -8.70
N VAL A 875 -27.09 53.59 -9.09
CA VAL A 875 -25.82 53.78 -9.83
C VAL A 875 -26.04 54.52 -11.17
N THR A 876 -27.18 54.28 -11.82
CA THR A 876 -27.63 54.99 -13.03
C THR A 876 -27.82 56.51 -12.86
N ASN A 877 -27.92 57.01 -11.62
CA ASN A 877 -28.26 58.39 -11.27
C ASN A 877 -27.18 59.06 -10.38
N ALA A 878 -25.97 58.49 -10.36
CA ALA A 878 -24.81 59.01 -9.62
C ALA A 878 -24.01 60.04 -10.44
N GLU A 879 -23.40 61.01 -9.77
CA GLU A 879 -22.62 62.08 -10.40
C GLU A 879 -21.12 61.70 -10.41
N ILE A 880 -20.52 61.51 -11.59
CA ILE A 880 -19.17 60.92 -11.75
C ILE A 880 -18.18 61.89 -12.42
N SER A 881 -16.96 62.01 -11.87
CA SER A 881 -15.91 62.98 -12.28
C SER A 881 -14.59 62.31 -12.71
N GLU A 882 -13.43 62.97 -12.53
CA GLU A 882 -12.07 62.47 -12.86
C GLU A 882 -11.11 62.60 -11.64
N CYS A 883 -10.05 61.78 -11.54
CA CYS A 883 -9.40 61.41 -10.24
C CYS A 883 -7.85 61.57 -10.17
N SER A 884 -7.25 61.51 -8.95
CA SER A 884 -5.79 61.67 -8.64
C SER A 884 -5.36 61.07 -7.24
N PRO A 885 -4.05 60.89 -6.88
CA PRO A 885 -3.58 59.89 -5.87
C PRO A 885 -2.84 60.36 -4.56
N THR A 886 -2.47 59.39 -3.64
CA THR A 886 -1.57 59.39 -2.41
C THR A 886 -2.24 59.41 -0.98
N HIS A 887 -1.69 58.99 0.22
CA HIS A 887 -0.57 58.10 0.69
C HIS A 887 -0.64 57.66 2.21
N ASN A 888 -0.01 56.51 2.56
CA ASN A 888 0.70 55.99 3.79
C ASN A 888 0.40 56.39 5.29
N SER A 889 0.48 55.43 6.26
CA SER A 889 1.71 55.19 7.10
C SER A 889 1.57 54.58 8.54
N LEU A 890 0.49 54.77 9.32
CA LEU A 890 0.61 54.76 10.81
C LEU A 890 0.56 53.40 11.57
N THR A 891 0.09 52.31 10.96
CA THR A 891 -0.45 51.14 11.70
C THR A 891 0.55 50.25 12.43
N ASN A 892 1.80 50.17 11.97
CA ASN A 892 2.70 49.05 12.32
C ASN A 892 3.27 49.07 13.74
N VAL A 893 3.18 50.18 14.47
CA VAL A 893 3.81 50.33 15.81
C VAL A 893 2.98 49.66 16.92
N LEU A 894 1.65 49.62 16.78
CA LEU A 894 0.74 49.14 17.83
C LEU A 894 0.78 47.62 18.04
N LEU A 895 1.05 46.85 16.98
CA LEU A 895 0.94 45.39 16.99
C LEU A 895 1.98 44.72 17.91
N SER A 896 3.21 45.26 17.96
CA SER A 896 4.34 44.70 18.71
C SER A 896 4.14 44.70 20.23
N ILE A 897 3.33 45.63 20.75
CA ILE A 897 3.10 45.78 22.20
C ILE A 897 2.16 44.68 22.71
N LEU A 898 1.17 44.28 21.91
CA LEU A 898 0.14 43.31 22.29
C LEU A 898 0.71 41.91 22.57
N ILE A 899 1.70 41.49 21.78
CA ILE A 899 2.29 40.14 21.82
C ILE A 899 3.00 39.86 23.15
N LEU A 900 3.70 40.85 23.72
CA LEU A 900 4.45 40.70 24.97
C LEU A 900 3.54 40.46 26.18
N VAL A 901 2.33 41.03 26.19
CA VAL A 901 1.34 40.86 27.28
C VAL A 901 0.82 39.42 27.34
N MET A 902 0.56 38.82 26.18
CA MET A 902 0.02 37.45 26.07
C MET A 902 0.98 36.39 26.62
N ILE A 903 2.29 36.57 26.41
CA ILE A 903 3.32 35.63 26.89
C ILE A 903 3.37 35.60 28.43
N GLY A 904 3.24 36.77 29.08
CA GLY A 904 3.24 36.86 30.54
C GLY A 904 2.05 36.13 31.19
N LEU A 905 0.86 36.23 30.59
CA LEU A 905 -0.36 35.56 31.08
C LEU A 905 -0.24 34.03 31.01
N GLY A 906 0.32 33.49 29.92
CA GLY A 906 0.47 32.04 29.73
C GLY A 906 1.32 31.37 30.82
N LEU A 907 2.46 31.98 31.19
CA LEU A 907 3.33 31.48 32.26
C LEU A 907 2.64 31.46 33.64
N LEU A 908 1.78 32.44 33.89
CA LEU A 908 1.04 32.58 35.15
C LEU A 908 0.00 31.45 35.31
N ILE A 909 -0.69 31.08 34.24
CA ILE A 909 -1.66 29.96 34.20
C ILE A 909 -0.95 28.62 34.48
N VAL A 910 0.21 28.38 33.88
CA VAL A 910 1.02 27.16 34.11
C VAL A 910 1.47 27.07 35.57
N TYR A 911 1.92 28.19 36.17
CA TYR A 911 2.29 28.23 37.58
C TYR A 911 1.09 27.93 38.50
N TYR A 912 -0.08 28.52 38.21
CA TYR A 912 -1.28 28.34 39.02
C TYR A 912 -1.80 26.89 39.02
N HIS A 913 -1.74 26.20 37.87
CA HIS A 913 -2.23 24.82 37.74
C HIS A 913 -1.20 23.71 37.98
N ARG A 914 0.05 24.05 38.34
CA ARG A 914 1.17 23.10 38.51
C ARG A 914 0.85 21.85 39.33
N GLN A 915 0.13 21.98 40.45
CA GLN A 915 -0.23 20.83 41.30
C GLN A 915 -1.32 19.95 40.66
N ARG A 916 -2.26 20.54 39.92
CA ARG A 916 -3.33 19.81 39.23
C ARG A 916 -2.75 18.98 38.08
N ILE A 917 -1.84 19.58 37.30
CA ILE A 917 -1.06 18.90 36.24
C ILE A 917 -0.27 17.73 36.84
N HIS A 918 0.46 17.96 37.93
CA HIS A 918 1.22 16.90 38.62
C HIS A 918 0.32 15.77 39.16
N SER A 919 -0.89 16.07 39.64
CA SER A 919 -1.84 15.05 40.10
C SER A 919 -2.37 14.16 38.96
N SER A 920 -2.67 14.73 37.78
CA SER A 920 -3.25 13.98 36.66
C SER A 920 -2.29 12.97 36.03
N PHE A 921 -0.97 13.23 36.05
CA PHE A 921 0.04 12.28 35.55
C PHE A 921 0.42 11.19 36.57
N LYS A 922 0.08 11.37 37.85
CA LYS A 922 0.50 10.47 38.92
C LYS A 922 0.00 9.02 38.75
N PRO A 923 -1.24 8.73 38.31
CA PRO A 923 -1.70 7.36 38.04
C PRO A 923 -0.94 6.69 36.89
N LEU A 924 -0.60 7.46 35.84
CA LEU A 924 0.16 6.99 34.68
C LEU A 924 1.58 6.57 35.08
N VAL A 925 2.28 7.42 35.84
CA VAL A 925 3.61 7.12 36.37
C VAL A 925 3.59 5.93 37.33
N VAL A 926 2.61 5.86 38.24
CA VAL A 926 2.50 4.72 39.19
C VAL A 926 2.15 3.41 38.48
N SER A 927 1.36 3.44 37.40
CA SER A 927 1.11 2.27 36.55
C SER A 927 2.41 1.79 35.88
N PHE A 928 3.19 2.72 35.31
CA PHE A 928 4.48 2.43 34.67
C PHE A 928 5.55 1.94 35.66
N GLN A 929 5.54 2.41 36.90
CA GLN A 929 6.43 1.93 37.95
C GLN A 929 6.01 0.54 38.49
N LYS A 930 4.70 0.28 38.63
CA LYS A 930 4.21 -1.04 39.07
C LYS A 930 4.37 -2.13 38.01
N SER A 931 4.43 -1.80 36.72
CA SER A 931 4.83 -2.76 35.68
C SER A 931 6.34 -3.04 35.64
N MET A 932 7.18 -2.21 36.29
CA MET A 932 8.61 -2.50 36.52
C MET A 932 8.88 -3.29 37.81
N GLN A 933 8.04 -3.16 38.85
CA GLN A 933 8.24 -3.82 40.15
C GLN A 933 7.80 -5.30 40.18
N TYR A 934 8.39 -6.11 39.31
CA TYR A 934 8.59 -7.56 39.56
C TYR A 934 9.90 -8.08 38.93
N ARG A 935 10.99 -7.29 39.00
CA ARG A 935 12.35 -7.75 38.68
C ARG A 935 13.49 -6.86 39.22
N THR A 936 13.49 -6.58 40.51
CA THR A 936 14.74 -6.26 41.23
C THR A 936 15.26 -7.53 41.89
N ILE A 937 16.51 -7.90 41.58
CA ILE A 937 17.28 -8.83 42.41
C ILE A 937 18.05 -7.93 43.36
N ASP A 938 17.61 -7.85 44.61
CA ASP A 938 18.35 -7.13 45.63
C ASP A 938 19.66 -7.86 45.94
N LYS A 939 20.71 -7.07 46.19
CA LYS A 939 21.96 -7.60 46.73
C LYS A 939 21.83 -7.66 48.24
N GLU A 940 22.02 -8.84 48.80
CA GLU A 940 22.49 -8.96 50.18
C GLU A 940 23.85 -9.68 50.16
N GLU A 941 24.85 -9.01 50.73
CA GLU A 941 26.12 -9.61 51.12
C GLU A 941 25.97 -9.93 52.61
N GLU A 942 26.09 -11.20 53.02
CA GLU A 942 26.36 -11.55 54.41
C GLU A 942 27.72 -12.26 54.55
N PRO A 943 28.55 -11.89 55.54
CA PRO A 943 29.84 -12.50 55.84
C PRO A 943 29.68 -13.78 56.72
N PRO A 944 30.76 -14.50 57.09
CA PRO A 944 30.65 -15.93 57.41
C PRO A 944 30.27 -16.23 58.88
N THR A 945 29.66 -17.40 59.07
CA THR A 945 29.63 -18.14 60.36
C THR A 945 30.04 -19.60 60.17
N GLU A 946 30.49 -20.22 61.25
CA GLU A 946 31.30 -21.45 61.23
C GLU A 946 30.52 -22.76 61.43
N VAL A 947 31.05 -23.83 60.81
CA VAL A 947 31.28 -25.17 61.42
C VAL A 947 30.15 -25.83 62.24
N ASN A 948 29.64 -26.97 61.74
CA ASN A 948 29.99 -28.28 62.35
C ASN A 948 29.59 -29.52 61.52
N VAL A 949 30.47 -30.53 61.60
CA VAL A 949 30.33 -31.96 61.20
C VAL A 949 29.86 -32.24 59.76
#